data_AF-A0A812VMN1-F1
#
_entry.id   AF-A0A812VMN1-F1
#
_cell.length_a   1.000
_cell.length_b   1.000
_cell.length_c   1.000
_cell.angle_alpha   90.00
_cell.angle_beta   90.00
_cell.angle_gamma   90.00
#
_symmetry.space_group_name_H-M   'P 1'
#
loop_
_entity.id
_entity.type
_entity.pdbx_description
1 polymer ?
#
loop_
_entity_poly.entity_id
_entity_poly.type
_entity_poly.pdbx_seq_one_letter_code
_entity_poly.pdbx_strand_id
1 'polypeptide(L)'
;MIYGEPLGSWRSGKNKSITTGWVNLVDEKDIPRLTPWEFQLAHIMRTSMAMEYAAKKKKEVPDLNLYYEMCQSLADAIGLIKKQYAFEFPQTPMEEVLPLQDALALQTRFREGSVAGAKFDLLWYLQNGAHLLAGSGFAKKHRTTVFKPFKIQELMIDAILQPGPQLVFGIAPPGTGKTAVVSHILNLFPVHTLVFCCPALPVVLSVGRISNTLGIPYAFCKGRRITPSYSCGRGLGTHVDMPAEPNKPAQTAVECLRYMVVKLNLERKKKRLAEKKRKRNLHDLKRFPRIFLMCDSASASWVLRQLDPNRTILVVDEPPMGSDVYPENPEDNPLACAMMQAMMTPMYKTILMSATLPRPSALPTLVNSFLDRFHIPAAEKDLHVRECMSTELDRGAVMCGPSGAVAFPHQNVSGFDELKKLCLRLPADPLVLKAYTERALARAMEKVQRLKALVGHVKAMDSTPDLEDLAQRAWPDNSGCGTTCGCSSSLSASATAAPAPSPETPLAALSWPRTNPVKQPEIVTAEDFIESLRGRNLKVILQGELISEFVDHPIVWPSVNAMAESYRLAQENPELGSAVGFSGYRMSRFLHICESADDLVLQSQMQRELGRRTGTCFQRCVGQDASNAMWSTTYDIDQKFGTNYHKRFQDFLKLAQSKNWVLGGAMTDVKGDRSLNPSQQEDPDLFVRVAERKPNGGIVLRGCKAHQTGNLNSHWMILMPGSKMDPADKDYAVSCAVPVDAPGITYVYGRQSCDLRAMEPGDIDQGNAKFGGQETMTIFEDVYVPPEYVFMDGEVDFTQILVERFTAYHRRRGLVY
;
A
#
# COMPACT_ATOMS: atom_id res chain seq x y z
N MET A 1 36.57 26.20 0.19
CA MET A 1 37.99 25.93 0.48
C MET A 1 38.07 24.42 0.70
N ILE A 2 38.47 23.56 -0.24
CA ILE A 2 39.80 23.43 -0.86
C ILE A 2 39.59 22.95 -2.31
N TYR A 3 39.56 23.87 -3.27
CA TYR A 3 39.81 23.57 -4.68
C TYR A 3 40.63 24.74 -5.19
N GLY A 4 41.93 24.54 -5.35
CA GLY A 4 42.85 25.60 -5.73
C GLY A 4 44.31 25.20 -5.50
N GLU A 5 44.78 24.20 -6.26
CA GLU A 5 46.12 24.08 -6.86
C GLU A 5 46.44 22.60 -7.20
N PRO A 6 47.13 22.33 -8.33
CA PRO A 6 47.49 20.97 -8.72
C PRO A 6 48.66 20.47 -7.86
N LEU A 7 48.38 19.62 -6.87
CA LEU A 7 49.41 18.98 -6.06
C LEU A 7 50.21 17.97 -6.89
N GLY A 8 51.40 18.40 -7.32
CA GLY A 8 52.43 17.56 -7.90
C GLY A 8 52.92 16.45 -6.97
N SER A 9 53.31 15.34 -7.60
CA SER A 9 54.23 14.30 -7.13
C SER A 9 54.18 13.90 -5.65
N TRP A 10 53.22 13.05 -5.28
CA TRP A 10 53.41 12.10 -4.17
C TRP A 10 53.81 10.73 -4.71
N ARG A 11 55.06 10.62 -5.21
CA ARG A 11 55.76 9.34 -5.34
C ARG A 11 56.96 9.32 -4.40
N SER A 12 57.05 8.21 -3.66
CA SER A 12 58.21 7.73 -2.90
C SER A 12 58.51 8.37 -1.53
N GLY A 13 57.92 7.78 -0.49
CA GLY A 13 58.48 7.78 0.86
C GLY A 13 58.50 6.33 1.36
N LYS A 14 59.69 5.76 1.57
CA LYS A 14 59.90 4.37 1.98
C LYS A 14 59.10 4.06 3.27
N ASN A 15 58.30 2.99 3.23
CA ASN A 15 57.60 2.33 4.36
C ASN A 15 56.37 3.01 5.01
N LYS A 16 55.66 3.93 4.34
CA LYS A 16 54.27 4.26 4.75
C LYS A 16 53.29 3.84 3.66
N SER A 17 52.39 2.91 3.97
CA SER A 17 51.32 2.54 3.03
C SER A 17 50.39 3.74 2.81
N ILE A 18 49.93 3.89 1.57
CA ILE A 18 49.02 4.94 1.07
C ILE A 18 47.79 5.16 1.99
N THR A 19 47.35 4.11 2.68
CA THR A 19 46.25 4.08 3.66
C THR A 19 46.34 5.05 4.85
N THR A 20 47.46 5.76 5.07
CA THR A 20 47.67 6.57 6.29
C THR A 20 47.46 8.08 6.12
N GLY A 21 47.38 8.60 4.88
CA GLY A 21 47.33 10.06 4.64
C GLY A 21 46.04 10.74 5.14
N TRP A 22 44.89 10.26 4.70
CA TRP A 22 43.57 10.87 5.00
C TRP A 22 43.07 10.56 6.42
N VAL A 23 43.41 9.38 6.94
CA VAL A 23 43.01 8.88 8.25
C VAL A 23 43.56 9.73 9.40
N ASN A 24 44.68 10.42 9.17
CA ASN A 24 45.33 11.26 10.18
C ASN A 24 44.67 12.63 10.36
N LEU A 25 43.81 13.08 9.43
CA LEU A 25 43.17 14.41 9.44
C LEU A 25 41.96 14.54 10.38
N VAL A 26 41.53 13.44 11.01
CA VAL A 26 40.27 13.36 11.75
C VAL A 26 40.54 12.97 13.21
N ASP A 27 40.43 13.93 14.14
CA ASP A 27 40.73 13.70 15.57
C ASP A 27 39.53 13.97 16.51
N GLU A 28 38.31 13.83 15.99
CA GLU A 28 37.09 14.02 16.78
C GLU A 28 36.35 12.69 17.00
N LYS A 29 35.86 12.49 18.24
CA LYS A 29 35.05 11.31 18.63
C LYS A 29 33.69 11.25 17.93
N ASP A 30 33.17 12.37 17.42
CA ASP A 30 31.86 12.46 16.78
C ASP A 30 31.85 13.47 15.62
N ILE A 31 31.78 12.98 14.37
CA ILE A 31 31.72 13.85 13.18
C ILE A 31 30.27 14.26 12.88
N PRO A 32 29.95 15.54 12.61
CA PRO A 32 28.61 15.97 12.23
C PRO A 32 28.03 15.27 10.99
N ARG A 33 26.69 15.16 10.91
CA ARG A 33 26.00 14.45 9.79
C ARG A 33 26.17 15.12 8.42
N LEU A 34 26.42 16.42 8.41
CA LEU A 34 26.55 17.25 7.22
C LEU A 34 27.99 17.30 6.68
N THR A 35 28.94 16.68 7.40
CA THR A 35 30.34 16.62 6.95
C THR A 35 30.42 15.83 5.64
N PRO A 36 31.25 16.23 4.66
CA PRO A 36 31.43 15.49 3.42
C PRO A 36 31.74 14.01 3.66
N TRP A 37 31.27 13.15 2.76
CA TRP A 37 31.27 11.70 2.93
C TRP A 37 32.69 11.12 3.07
N GLU A 38 33.69 11.80 2.48
CA GLU A 38 35.10 11.45 2.51
C GLU A 38 35.64 11.43 3.94
N PHE A 39 35.27 12.44 4.74
CA PHE A 39 35.69 12.56 6.15
C PHE A 39 34.96 11.56 7.05
N GLN A 40 33.70 11.25 6.72
CA GLN A 40 32.93 10.24 7.44
C GLN A 40 33.49 8.83 7.21
N LEU A 41 33.93 8.53 5.98
CA LEU A 41 34.60 7.27 5.63
C LEU A 41 35.97 7.16 6.33
N ALA A 42 36.76 8.23 6.28
CA ALA A 42 38.07 8.29 6.92
C ALA A 42 38.00 7.99 8.43
N HIS A 43 36.95 8.46 9.11
CA HIS A 43 36.72 8.18 10.54
C HIS A 43 36.49 6.71 10.84
N ILE A 44 35.61 6.04 10.08
CA ILE A 44 35.32 4.62 10.27
C ILE A 44 36.56 3.77 9.98
N MET A 45 37.31 4.15 8.94
CA MET A 45 38.59 3.52 8.64
C MET A 45 39.62 3.71 9.76
N ARG A 46 39.71 4.90 10.36
CA ARG A 46 40.59 5.17 11.52
C ARG A 46 40.29 4.25 12.69
N THR A 47 39.03 4.17 13.10
CA THR A 47 38.59 3.34 14.23
C THR A 47 38.87 1.85 13.96
N SER A 48 38.68 1.42 12.71
CA SER A 48 38.97 0.06 12.28
C SER A 48 40.49 -0.22 12.27
N MET A 49 41.32 0.70 11.77
CA MET A 49 42.78 0.56 11.80
C MET A 49 43.35 0.62 13.22
N ALA A 50 42.76 1.41 14.12
CA ALA A 50 43.15 1.45 15.53
C ALA A 50 42.91 0.11 16.22
N MET A 51 41.80 -0.56 15.90
CA MET A 51 41.50 -1.90 16.39
C MET A 51 42.47 -2.96 15.83
N GLU A 52 42.79 -2.89 14.54
CA GLU A 52 43.82 -3.75 13.92
C GLU A 52 45.20 -3.55 14.59
N TYR A 53 45.56 -2.29 14.88
CA TYR A 53 46.80 -1.95 15.56
C TYR A 53 46.86 -2.45 17.00
N ALA A 54 45.79 -2.25 17.79
CA ALA A 54 45.71 -2.74 19.17
C ALA A 54 45.85 -4.28 19.23
N ALA A 55 45.15 -4.99 18.34
CA ALA A 55 45.23 -6.44 18.24
C ALA A 55 46.63 -6.93 17.82
N LYS A 56 47.26 -6.32 16.80
CA LYS A 56 48.56 -6.78 16.27
C LYS A 56 49.77 -6.35 17.09
N LYS A 57 49.81 -5.09 17.56
CA LYS A 57 50.99 -4.53 18.27
C LYS A 57 50.88 -4.64 19.78
N LYS A 58 49.69 -4.45 20.36
CA LYS A 58 49.48 -4.53 21.81
C LYS A 58 49.05 -5.91 22.30
N LYS A 59 48.81 -6.86 21.38
CA LYS A 59 48.33 -8.23 21.64
C LYS A 59 47.05 -8.26 22.49
N GLU A 60 46.22 -7.23 22.38
CA GLU A 60 44.93 -7.17 23.08
C GLU A 60 43.94 -8.13 22.42
N VAL A 61 43.17 -8.86 23.25
CA VAL A 61 42.09 -9.72 22.75
C VAL A 61 40.95 -8.83 22.28
N PRO A 62 40.53 -8.91 21.00
CA PRO A 62 39.49 -8.03 20.49
C PRO A 62 38.14 -8.38 21.10
N ASP A 63 37.39 -7.36 21.51
CA ASP A 63 35.97 -7.52 21.79
C ASP A 63 35.26 -7.90 20.48
N LEU A 64 34.78 -9.14 20.42
CA LEU A 64 34.10 -9.67 19.25
C LEU A 64 32.89 -8.79 18.89
N ASN A 65 32.12 -8.28 19.85
CA ASN A 65 30.97 -7.42 19.53
C ASN A 65 31.40 -6.15 18.79
N LEU A 66 32.46 -5.50 19.27
CA LEU A 66 33.01 -4.29 18.65
C LEU A 66 33.64 -4.59 17.28
N TYR A 67 34.31 -5.73 17.13
CA TYR A 67 34.84 -6.20 15.85
C TYR A 67 33.73 -6.37 14.80
N TYR A 68 32.65 -7.06 15.15
CA TYR A 68 31.51 -7.25 14.24
C TYR A 68 30.75 -5.93 13.96
N GLU A 69 30.69 -5.00 14.93
CA GLU A 69 30.11 -3.67 14.72
C GLU A 69 30.93 -2.83 13.72
N MET A 70 32.26 -2.87 13.81
CA MET A 70 33.13 -2.17 12.85
C MET A 70 33.11 -2.82 11.47
N CYS A 71 33.07 -4.15 11.38
CA CYS A 71 32.86 -4.86 10.12
C CYS A 71 31.57 -4.38 9.42
N GLN A 72 30.48 -4.24 10.19
CA GLN A 72 29.20 -3.79 9.66
C GLN A 72 29.19 -2.30 9.31
N SER A 73 29.84 -1.45 10.11
CA SER A 73 29.95 0.00 9.88
C SER A 73 30.75 0.32 8.61
N LEU A 74 31.87 -0.37 8.42
CA LEU A 74 32.70 -0.22 7.22
C LEU A 74 31.96 -0.66 5.95
N ALA A 75 31.21 -1.76 6.02
CA ALA A 75 30.41 -2.25 4.90
C ALA A 75 29.26 -1.29 4.52
N ASP A 76 28.54 -0.75 5.51
CA ASP A 76 27.45 0.20 5.28
C ASP A 76 27.97 1.52 4.69
N ALA A 77 29.13 2.02 5.18
CA ALA A 77 29.76 3.24 4.66
C ALA A 77 30.20 3.10 3.20
N ILE A 78 30.92 2.02 2.87
CA ILE A 78 31.33 1.71 1.49
C ILE A 78 30.11 1.64 0.57
N GLY A 79 29.03 0.99 1.00
CA GLY A 79 27.82 0.82 0.19
C GLY A 79 27.07 2.13 -0.08
N LEU A 80 26.98 3.02 0.91
CA LEU A 80 26.32 4.32 0.76
C LEU A 80 27.10 5.25 -0.17
N ILE A 81 28.42 5.31 0.02
CA ILE A 81 29.32 6.19 -0.73
C ILE A 81 29.40 5.77 -2.19
N LYS A 82 29.47 4.47 -2.49
CA LYS A 82 29.42 3.98 -3.87
C LYS A 82 28.18 4.48 -4.62
N LYS A 83 27.03 4.58 -3.94
CA LYS A 83 25.77 5.03 -4.53
C LYS A 83 25.72 6.55 -4.70
N GLN A 84 26.14 7.31 -3.70
CA GLN A 84 26.14 8.78 -3.76
C GLN A 84 27.17 9.30 -4.77
N TYR A 85 28.38 8.73 -4.78
CA TYR A 85 29.44 9.13 -5.69
C TYR A 85 29.12 8.85 -7.16
N ALA A 86 28.60 7.65 -7.47
CA ALA A 86 28.19 7.30 -8.84
C ALA A 86 27.05 8.22 -9.36
N PHE A 87 26.26 8.81 -8.47
CA PHE A 87 25.22 9.76 -8.82
C PHE A 87 25.78 11.16 -9.09
N GLU A 88 26.73 11.62 -8.26
CA GLU A 88 27.31 12.98 -8.38
C GLU A 88 28.40 13.06 -9.47
N PHE A 89 29.17 11.98 -9.70
CA PHE A 89 30.29 11.94 -10.64
C PHE A 89 30.19 10.72 -11.59
N PRO A 90 29.20 10.69 -12.48
CA PRO A 90 28.90 9.52 -13.32
C PRO A 90 29.99 9.18 -14.36
N GLN A 91 30.93 10.09 -14.62
CA GLN A 91 32.00 9.92 -15.61
C GLN A 91 33.34 9.47 -15.01
N THR A 92 33.45 9.42 -13.68
CA THR A 92 34.69 9.00 -13.00
C THR A 92 34.61 7.52 -12.65
N PRO A 93 35.55 6.68 -13.12
CA PRO A 93 35.60 5.27 -12.74
C PRO A 93 35.71 5.12 -11.23
N MET A 94 34.95 4.19 -10.65
CA MET A 94 34.96 3.94 -9.20
C MET A 94 36.33 3.48 -8.70
N GLU A 95 37.13 2.94 -9.60
CA GLU A 95 38.51 2.52 -9.41
C GLU A 95 39.47 3.71 -9.21
N GLU A 96 39.10 4.95 -9.55
CA GLU A 96 39.96 6.13 -9.37
C GLU A 96 39.74 6.82 -8.01
N VAL A 97 38.76 6.37 -7.24
CA VAL A 97 38.38 6.96 -5.94
C VAL A 97 39.26 6.41 -4.82
N LEU A 98 40.38 7.09 -4.53
CA LEU A 98 41.39 6.65 -3.55
C LEU A 98 40.81 6.30 -2.15
N PRO A 99 39.94 7.11 -1.50
CA PRO A 99 39.40 6.76 -0.18
C PRO A 99 38.58 5.46 -0.19
N LEU A 100 37.89 5.17 -1.29
CA LEU A 100 37.10 3.96 -1.46
C LEU A 100 37.99 2.73 -1.63
N GLN A 101 39.09 2.85 -2.38
CA GLN A 101 40.08 1.78 -2.52
C GLN A 101 40.65 1.39 -1.15
N ASP A 102 41.03 2.38 -0.35
CA ASP A 102 41.61 2.14 0.98
C ASP A 102 40.59 1.48 1.94
N ALA A 103 39.32 1.90 1.88
CA ALA A 103 38.25 1.28 2.67
C ALA A 103 38.00 -0.19 2.27
N LEU A 104 38.02 -0.49 0.97
CA LEU A 104 37.88 -1.85 0.45
C LEU A 104 39.08 -2.73 0.87
N ALA A 105 40.30 -2.20 0.78
CA ALA A 105 41.50 -2.91 1.24
C ALA A 105 41.43 -3.23 2.74
N LEU A 106 40.96 -2.30 3.56
CA LEU A 106 40.75 -2.51 5.01
C LEU A 106 39.66 -3.56 5.28
N GLN A 107 38.55 -3.53 4.55
CA GLN A 107 37.48 -4.52 4.66
C GLN A 107 37.99 -5.94 4.34
N THR A 108 38.83 -6.08 3.31
CA THR A 108 39.47 -7.36 2.97
C THR A 108 40.36 -7.87 4.10
N ARG A 109 41.22 -7.00 4.67
CA ARG A 109 42.07 -7.39 5.81
C ARG A 109 41.27 -7.84 7.03
N PHE A 110 40.13 -7.19 7.31
CA PHE A 110 39.26 -7.60 8.42
C PHE A 110 38.66 -9.00 8.19
N ARG A 111 38.25 -9.31 6.95
CA ARG A 111 37.74 -10.64 6.57
C ARG A 111 38.81 -11.73 6.68
N GLU A 112 40.06 -11.41 6.36
CA GLU A 112 41.19 -12.34 6.39
C GLU A 112 41.72 -12.61 7.82
N GLY A 113 41.16 -11.96 8.84
CA GLY A 113 41.51 -12.22 10.24
C GLY A 113 42.63 -11.33 10.79
N SER A 114 42.81 -10.14 10.21
CA SER A 114 43.84 -9.19 10.67
C SER A 114 43.72 -8.76 12.14
N VAL A 115 42.53 -8.83 12.73
CA VAL A 115 42.30 -8.46 14.14
C VAL A 115 42.41 -9.71 15.01
N ALA A 116 43.62 -10.02 15.48
CA ALA A 116 43.95 -11.16 16.35
C ALA A 116 43.41 -12.53 15.87
N GLY A 117 43.38 -12.76 14.55
CA GLY A 117 42.87 -14.02 13.97
C GLY A 117 41.35 -14.14 13.95
N ALA A 118 40.61 -13.16 14.47
CA ALA A 118 39.15 -13.14 14.42
C ALA A 118 38.71 -12.99 12.96
N LYS A 119 38.08 -14.03 12.42
CA LYS A 119 37.45 -14.03 11.10
C LYS A 119 35.96 -13.78 11.26
N PHE A 120 35.33 -13.26 10.21
CA PHE A 120 33.88 -13.13 10.18
C PHE A 120 33.24 -14.53 10.17
N ASP A 121 32.65 -14.92 11.29
CA ASP A 121 31.88 -16.13 11.50
C ASP A 121 30.39 -15.79 11.44
N LEU A 122 29.74 -16.31 10.41
CA LEU A 122 28.32 -16.09 10.16
C LEU A 122 27.43 -16.69 11.25
N LEU A 123 27.77 -17.87 11.77
CA LEU A 123 26.96 -18.52 12.80
C LEU A 123 27.03 -17.73 14.10
N TRP A 124 28.23 -17.32 14.49
CA TRP A 124 28.42 -16.44 15.65
C TRP A 124 27.70 -15.10 15.46
N TYR A 125 27.81 -14.49 14.27
CA TYR A 125 27.15 -13.23 13.95
C TYR A 125 25.62 -13.34 13.99
N LEU A 126 25.05 -14.42 13.49
CA LEU A 126 23.60 -14.66 13.55
C LEU A 126 23.10 -15.00 14.95
N GLN A 127 23.95 -15.61 15.80
CA GLN A 127 23.61 -15.95 17.18
C GLN A 127 23.74 -14.75 18.13
N ASN A 128 24.77 -13.93 17.96
CA ASN A 128 25.17 -12.89 18.93
C ASN A 128 25.07 -11.46 18.35
N GLY A 129 25.39 -11.30 17.07
CA GLY A 129 25.45 -10.03 16.34
C GLY A 129 24.19 -9.68 15.53
N ALA A 130 23.12 -10.47 15.58
CA ALA A 130 21.93 -10.29 14.73
C ALA A 130 21.23 -8.92 14.86
N HIS A 131 21.54 -8.15 15.90
CA HIS A 131 21.07 -6.77 16.07
C HIS A 131 21.76 -5.77 15.12
N LEU A 132 23.00 -6.04 14.68
CA LEU A 132 23.77 -5.25 13.72
C LEU A 132 23.22 -5.40 12.29
N LEU A 133 22.41 -6.43 12.06
CA LEU A 133 21.57 -6.54 10.88
C LEU A 133 20.56 -5.39 10.76
N ALA A 134 20.35 -4.51 11.75
CA ALA A 134 19.51 -3.31 11.50
C ALA A 134 20.25 -2.16 10.79
N GLY A 135 21.54 -2.34 10.49
CA GLY A 135 22.45 -1.24 10.18
C GLY A 135 23.36 -0.94 11.37
N SER A 136 24.59 -0.56 11.05
CA SER A 136 25.56 0.00 12.01
C SER A 136 25.08 1.31 12.65
N GLY A 137 25.79 1.79 13.68
CA GLY A 137 25.63 3.16 14.18
C GLY A 137 25.72 4.21 13.07
N PHE A 138 26.55 3.95 12.06
CA PHE A 138 26.64 4.76 10.84
C PHE A 138 25.33 4.75 10.04
N ALA A 139 24.78 3.59 9.69
CA ALA A 139 23.52 3.50 8.94
C ALA A 139 22.32 4.16 9.65
N LYS A 140 22.24 4.05 10.99
CA LYS A 140 21.20 4.73 11.79
C LYS A 140 21.30 6.26 11.70
N LYS A 141 22.50 6.80 11.55
CA LYS A 141 22.79 8.23 11.46
C LYS A 141 22.39 8.83 10.10
N HIS A 142 22.35 8.03 9.03
CA HIS A 142 22.10 8.44 7.64
C HIS A 142 20.78 7.88 7.03
N ARG A 143 19.77 7.63 7.88
CA ARG A 143 18.54 6.89 7.54
C ARG A 143 17.57 7.62 6.58
N THR A 144 17.68 8.93 6.41
CA THR A 144 16.73 9.76 5.65
C THR A 144 16.97 9.80 4.13
N THR A 145 18.05 9.22 3.64
CA THR A 145 18.40 9.18 2.20
C THR A 145 17.99 7.87 1.50
N VAL A 146 17.24 6.99 2.18
CA VAL A 146 17.12 5.58 1.81
C VAL A 146 15.68 5.23 1.39
N PHE A 147 15.46 5.29 0.07
CA PHE A 147 14.36 4.73 -0.77
C PHE A 147 13.05 5.51 -0.94
N LYS A 148 12.79 5.95 -2.19
CA LYS A 148 11.44 6.09 -2.77
C LYS A 148 11.06 4.77 -3.46
N PRO A 149 9.81 4.26 -3.33
CA PRO A 149 9.41 3.02 -3.98
C PRO A 149 9.36 3.17 -5.51
N PHE A 150 9.74 2.11 -6.21
CA PHE A 150 9.64 2.02 -7.67
C PHE A 150 8.21 1.68 -8.11
N LYS A 151 7.83 2.09 -9.33
CA LYS A 151 6.49 1.85 -9.89
C LYS A 151 6.09 0.37 -9.92
N ILE A 152 7.03 -0.56 -10.09
CA ILE A 152 6.76 -2.01 -10.03
C ILE A 152 6.40 -2.49 -8.62
N GLN A 153 6.97 -1.88 -7.59
CA GLN A 153 6.63 -2.21 -6.20
C GLN A 153 5.19 -1.79 -5.90
N GLU A 154 4.75 -0.66 -6.43
CA GLU A 154 3.35 -0.24 -6.36
C GLU A 154 2.43 -1.25 -7.07
N LEU A 155 2.73 -1.64 -8.32
CA LEU A 155 1.89 -2.59 -9.07
C LEU A 155 1.81 -3.97 -8.40
N MET A 156 2.93 -4.46 -7.86
CA MET A 156 2.94 -5.74 -7.15
C MET A 156 2.17 -5.64 -5.84
N ILE A 157 2.28 -4.53 -5.10
CA ILE A 157 1.47 -4.27 -3.91
C ILE A 157 -0.02 -4.20 -4.28
N ASP A 158 -0.39 -3.51 -5.36
CA ASP A 158 -1.76 -3.41 -5.84
C ASP A 158 -2.35 -4.77 -6.22
N ALA A 159 -1.55 -5.64 -6.88
CA ALA A 159 -1.94 -7.01 -7.22
C ALA A 159 -2.12 -7.87 -5.97
N ILE A 160 -1.22 -7.76 -4.99
CA ILE A 160 -1.29 -8.49 -3.73
C ILE A 160 -2.51 -8.06 -2.90
N LEU A 161 -2.85 -6.77 -2.91
CA LEU A 161 -3.94 -6.17 -2.15
C LEU A 161 -5.34 -6.52 -2.66
N GLN A 162 -5.46 -7.13 -3.84
CA GLN A 162 -6.75 -7.59 -4.34
C GLN A 162 -7.43 -8.57 -3.37
N PRO A 163 -8.76 -8.51 -3.20
CA PRO A 163 -9.47 -9.39 -2.30
C PRO A 163 -9.39 -10.86 -2.76
N GLY A 164 -9.54 -11.77 -1.79
CA GLY A 164 -9.55 -13.21 -2.05
C GLY A 164 -8.16 -13.82 -2.30
N PRO A 165 -8.08 -15.12 -2.60
CA PRO A 165 -6.82 -15.77 -2.88
C PRO A 165 -6.20 -15.21 -4.16
N GLN A 166 -4.88 -14.99 -4.16
CA GLN A 166 -4.15 -14.48 -5.33
C GLN A 166 -2.83 -15.22 -5.54
N LEU A 167 -2.57 -15.58 -6.80
CA LEU A 167 -1.29 -16.07 -7.28
C LEU A 167 -0.62 -14.95 -8.08
N VAL A 168 0.51 -14.46 -7.59
CA VAL A 168 1.24 -13.33 -8.20
C VAL A 168 2.61 -13.78 -8.66
N PHE A 169 2.87 -13.67 -9.96
CA PHE A 169 4.19 -13.83 -10.56
C PHE A 169 4.86 -12.47 -10.69
N GLY A 170 6.09 -12.33 -10.24
CA GLY A 170 6.82 -11.07 -10.14
C GLY A 170 8.26 -11.20 -10.62
N ILE A 171 8.63 -10.54 -11.71
CA ILE A 171 10.05 -10.38 -12.08
C ILE A 171 10.57 -9.06 -11.50
N ALA A 172 11.50 -9.14 -10.54
CA ALA A 172 12.13 -7.98 -9.93
C ALA A 172 13.63 -7.91 -10.30
N PRO A 173 14.16 -6.75 -10.73
CA PRO A 173 15.56 -6.61 -11.10
C PRO A 173 16.54 -7.01 -9.98
N PRO A 174 17.77 -7.42 -10.33
CA PRO A 174 18.84 -7.61 -9.37
C PRO A 174 19.06 -6.33 -8.55
N GLY A 175 19.06 -6.45 -7.22
CA GLY A 175 19.33 -5.31 -6.31
C GLY A 175 18.18 -4.32 -6.11
N THR A 176 17.02 -4.48 -6.76
CA THR A 176 15.85 -3.60 -6.55
C THR A 176 14.85 -4.23 -5.59
N GLY A 177 14.87 -3.78 -4.32
CA GLY A 177 13.65 -3.63 -3.53
C GLY A 177 12.79 -4.85 -3.17
N LYS A 178 13.20 -6.10 -3.47
CA LYS A 178 12.44 -7.32 -3.09
C LYS A 178 12.22 -7.41 -1.59
N THR A 179 13.28 -7.11 -0.83
CA THR A 179 13.29 -7.03 0.64
C THR A 179 12.36 -5.92 1.16
N ALA A 180 12.21 -4.82 0.41
CA ALA A 180 11.29 -3.73 0.74
C ALA A 180 9.82 -4.14 0.53
N VAL A 181 9.51 -4.88 -0.54
CA VAL A 181 8.12 -5.35 -0.76
C VAL A 181 7.72 -6.38 0.28
N VAL A 182 8.61 -7.32 0.61
CA VAL A 182 8.39 -8.23 1.74
C VAL A 182 8.06 -7.42 2.99
N SER A 183 8.82 -6.35 3.27
CA SER A 183 8.56 -5.50 4.43
C SER A 183 7.19 -4.80 4.45
N HIS A 184 6.64 -4.45 3.27
CA HIS A 184 5.29 -3.89 3.14
C HIS A 184 4.21 -4.95 3.33
N ILE A 185 4.38 -6.15 2.76
CA ILE A 185 3.43 -7.28 2.91
C ILE A 185 3.21 -7.61 4.39
N LEU A 186 4.25 -7.50 5.23
CA LEU A 186 4.19 -7.74 6.68
C LEU A 186 3.15 -6.87 7.41
N ASN A 187 2.88 -5.66 6.91
CA ASN A 187 1.91 -4.73 7.49
C ASN A 187 0.49 -4.90 6.91
N LEU A 188 0.39 -5.32 5.65
CA LEU A 188 -0.88 -5.39 4.92
C LEU A 188 -1.76 -6.56 5.36
N PHE A 189 -1.16 -7.64 5.88
CA PHE A 189 -1.88 -8.86 6.26
C PHE A 189 -1.69 -9.21 7.75
N PRO A 190 -2.26 -8.40 8.68
CA PRO A 190 -1.95 -8.49 10.11
C PRO A 190 -2.43 -9.76 10.83
N VAL A 191 -3.21 -10.61 10.14
CA VAL A 191 -3.79 -11.86 10.65
C VAL A 191 -3.23 -13.12 9.98
N HIS A 192 -2.39 -12.97 8.95
CA HIS A 192 -1.82 -14.09 8.20
C HIS A 192 -0.39 -14.40 8.68
N THR A 193 0.00 -15.66 8.59
CA THR A 193 1.40 -16.11 8.76
C THR A 193 2.13 -15.90 7.44
N LEU A 194 3.20 -15.12 7.42
CA LEU A 194 4.06 -15.02 6.22
C LEU A 194 5.15 -16.09 6.29
N VAL A 195 5.33 -16.81 5.20
CA VAL A 195 6.47 -17.67 4.95
C VAL A 195 7.29 -17.06 3.81
N PHE A 196 8.50 -16.62 4.12
CA PHE A 196 9.48 -16.20 3.13
C PHE A 196 10.45 -17.35 2.85
N CYS A 197 10.49 -17.78 1.60
CA CYS A 197 11.29 -18.88 1.10
C CYS A 197 12.28 -18.36 0.06
N CYS A 198 13.57 -18.62 0.24
CA CYS A 198 14.58 -18.31 -0.77
C CYS A 198 15.76 -19.29 -0.64
N PRO A 199 16.31 -19.82 -1.75
CA PRO A 199 17.49 -20.69 -1.70
C PRO A 199 18.76 -19.90 -1.35
N ALA A 200 18.82 -18.63 -1.76
CA ALA A 200 19.95 -17.75 -1.45
C ALA A 200 19.88 -17.28 0.01
N LEU A 201 20.66 -17.95 0.87
CA LEU A 201 20.79 -17.58 2.27
C LEU A 201 21.07 -16.07 2.51
N PRO A 202 21.93 -15.38 1.73
CA PRO A 202 22.14 -13.94 1.90
C PRO A 202 20.86 -13.10 1.78
N VAL A 203 19.91 -13.53 0.96
CA VAL A 203 18.61 -12.85 0.76
C VAL A 203 17.71 -13.10 1.97
N VAL A 204 17.61 -14.35 2.44
CA VAL A 204 16.87 -14.72 3.66
C VAL A 204 17.37 -13.91 4.86
N LEU A 205 18.69 -13.75 4.99
CA LEU A 205 19.30 -12.95 6.05
C LEU A 205 19.03 -11.45 5.87
N SER A 206 18.99 -10.95 4.64
CA SER A 206 18.65 -9.55 4.33
C SER A 206 17.19 -9.21 4.66
N VAL A 207 16.26 -10.14 4.44
CA VAL A 207 14.86 -10.00 4.87
C VAL A 207 14.76 -10.05 6.40
N GLY A 208 15.47 -10.98 7.06
CA GLY A 208 15.57 -11.03 8.53
C GLY A 208 16.08 -9.72 9.15
N ARG A 209 17.11 -9.15 8.53
CA ARG A 209 17.72 -7.83 8.79
C ARG A 209 16.68 -6.71 8.77
N ILE A 210 15.88 -6.63 7.72
CA ILE A 210 14.83 -5.61 7.59
C ILE A 210 13.68 -5.85 8.59
N SER A 211 13.21 -7.09 8.76
CA SER A 211 12.17 -7.40 9.74
C SER A 211 12.58 -7.05 11.16
N ASN A 212 13.83 -7.31 11.54
CA ASN A 212 14.37 -6.90 12.84
C ASN A 212 14.40 -5.37 13.00
N THR A 213 14.83 -4.66 11.94
CA THR A 213 14.86 -3.19 11.89
C THR A 213 13.49 -2.56 12.13
N LEU A 214 12.44 -3.21 11.63
CA LEU A 214 11.05 -2.79 11.76
C LEU A 214 10.39 -3.28 13.07
N GLY A 215 11.12 -4.00 13.93
CA GLY A 215 10.60 -4.54 15.18
C GLY A 215 9.59 -5.68 14.98
N ILE A 216 9.68 -6.38 13.86
CA ILE A 216 8.72 -7.39 13.43
C ILE A 216 9.17 -8.77 13.96
N PRO A 217 8.33 -9.57 14.67
CA PRO A 217 8.74 -10.86 15.23
C PRO A 217 8.85 -11.98 14.18
N TYR A 218 10.07 -12.42 13.86
CA TYR A 218 10.30 -13.50 12.89
C TYR A 218 10.99 -14.73 13.52
N ALA A 219 10.96 -15.86 12.83
CA ALA A 219 11.71 -17.07 13.19
C ALA A 219 12.31 -17.71 11.94
N PHE A 220 13.52 -18.25 12.08
CA PHE A 220 14.19 -19.00 11.03
C PHE A 220 13.85 -20.48 11.12
N CYS A 221 13.38 -21.07 10.02
CA CYS A 221 13.14 -22.50 9.92
C CYS A 221 14.21 -23.15 9.05
N LYS A 222 14.90 -24.15 9.61
CA LYS A 222 15.93 -24.95 8.93
C LYS A 222 15.69 -26.43 9.24
N GLY A 223 15.39 -27.22 8.22
CA GLY A 223 14.91 -28.60 8.39
C GLY A 223 13.59 -28.59 9.17
N ARG A 224 13.52 -29.35 10.27
CA ARG A 224 12.37 -29.41 11.19
C ARG A 224 12.54 -28.56 12.45
N ARG A 225 13.47 -27.60 12.40
CA ARG A 225 13.90 -26.81 13.56
C ARG A 225 13.58 -25.34 13.34
N ILE A 226 12.89 -24.72 14.29
CA ILE A 226 12.47 -23.31 14.24
C ILE A 226 13.18 -22.51 15.33
N THR A 227 13.96 -21.50 14.90
CA THR A 227 14.75 -20.61 15.75
C THR A 227 14.13 -19.21 15.77
N PRO A 228 13.56 -18.76 16.90
CA PRO A 228 12.95 -17.44 17.01
C PRO A 228 13.99 -16.31 17.03
N SER A 229 13.64 -15.18 16.42
CA SER A 229 14.39 -13.93 16.57
C SER A 229 14.24 -13.34 17.98
N TYR A 230 15.09 -12.38 18.32
CA TYR A 230 14.99 -11.65 19.59
C TYR A 230 13.64 -10.94 19.77
N SER A 231 13.04 -10.46 18.67
CA SER A 231 11.72 -9.82 18.63
C SER A 231 10.59 -10.76 19.05
N CYS A 232 10.74 -12.08 18.86
CA CYS A 232 9.83 -13.09 19.39
C CYS A 232 10.01 -13.30 20.90
N GLY A 233 11.23 -13.07 21.43
CA GLY A 233 11.53 -13.00 22.85
C GLY A 233 12.80 -13.74 23.27
N ARG A 234 13.65 -13.09 24.08
CA ARG A 234 14.78 -13.73 24.79
C ARG A 234 14.27 -14.91 25.63
N GLY A 235 14.85 -16.10 25.44
CA GLY A 235 14.56 -17.31 26.23
C GLY A 235 13.64 -18.36 25.57
N LEU A 236 13.17 -18.14 24.34
CA LEU A 236 12.31 -19.11 23.64
C LEU A 236 13.05 -20.41 23.24
N GLY A 237 14.38 -20.41 23.17
CA GLY A 237 15.16 -21.57 22.73
C GLY A 237 14.87 -21.95 21.27
N THR A 238 15.31 -23.11 20.84
CA THR A 238 14.94 -23.63 19.51
C THR A 238 13.86 -24.69 19.64
N HIS A 239 12.85 -24.62 18.77
CA HIS A 239 11.74 -25.57 18.78
C HIS A 239 11.92 -26.63 17.69
N VAL A 240 11.59 -27.87 18.04
CA VAL A 240 11.54 -29.05 17.15
C VAL A 240 10.24 -29.80 17.42
N ASP A 241 9.82 -30.65 16.49
CA ASP A 241 8.65 -31.51 16.71
C ASP A 241 8.87 -32.41 17.93
N MET A 242 7.90 -32.43 18.84
CA MET A 242 7.93 -33.26 20.05
C MET A 242 7.00 -34.46 19.89
N PRO A 243 7.47 -35.69 20.21
CA PRO A 243 6.64 -36.88 20.17
C PRO A 243 5.54 -36.83 21.25
N ALA A 244 4.52 -37.67 21.09
CA ALA A 244 3.45 -37.80 22.09
C ALA A 244 3.99 -38.43 23.39
N GLU A 245 3.60 -37.90 24.52
CA GLU A 245 3.84 -38.45 25.86
C GLU A 245 2.50 -38.91 26.47
N PRO A 246 2.49 -39.79 27.50
CA PRO A 246 1.27 -40.42 28.02
C PRO A 246 0.14 -39.45 28.42
N ASN A 247 0.46 -38.19 28.73
CA ASN A 247 -0.50 -37.15 29.11
C ASN A 247 -0.45 -35.89 28.21
N LYS A 248 0.26 -35.93 27.08
CA LYS A 248 0.39 -34.80 26.15
C LYS A 248 0.45 -35.28 24.69
N PRO A 249 -0.41 -34.78 23.79
CA PRO A 249 -0.33 -35.12 22.38
C PRO A 249 1.00 -34.63 21.77
N ALA A 250 1.42 -35.26 20.67
CA ALA A 250 2.55 -34.78 19.88
C ALA A 250 2.31 -33.32 19.46
N GLN A 251 3.37 -32.51 19.46
CA GLN A 251 3.29 -31.09 19.12
C GLN A 251 4.34 -30.75 18.07
N THR A 252 3.92 -30.06 17.02
CA THR A 252 4.85 -29.55 16.00
C THR A 252 5.73 -28.43 16.57
N ALA A 253 6.89 -28.21 15.95
CA ALA A 253 7.75 -27.07 16.30
C ALA A 253 7.01 -25.72 16.19
N VAL A 254 6.08 -25.61 15.23
CA VAL A 254 5.24 -24.42 15.02
C VAL A 254 4.28 -24.20 16.19
N GLU A 255 3.62 -25.25 16.67
CA GLU A 255 2.70 -25.19 17.82
C GLU A 255 3.45 -24.85 19.11
N CYS A 256 4.62 -25.47 19.33
CA CYS A 256 5.51 -25.18 20.44
C CYS A 256 5.89 -23.69 20.49
N LEU A 257 6.32 -23.12 19.35
CA LEU A 257 6.68 -21.72 19.24
C LEU A 257 5.46 -20.82 19.51
N ARG A 258 4.31 -21.11 18.91
CA ARG A 258 3.07 -20.34 19.11
C ARG A 258 2.67 -20.30 20.58
N TYR A 259 2.66 -21.46 21.24
CA TYR A 259 2.32 -21.58 22.66
C TYR A 259 3.28 -20.77 23.54
N MET A 260 4.59 -20.89 23.29
CA MET A 260 5.59 -20.23 24.13
C MET A 260 5.60 -18.69 23.97
N VAL A 261 5.37 -18.18 22.75
CA VAL A 261 5.25 -16.74 22.51
C VAL A 261 4.03 -16.16 23.25
N VAL A 262 2.88 -16.85 23.22
CA VAL A 262 1.69 -16.44 23.97
C VAL A 262 1.96 -16.45 25.47
N LYS A 263 2.57 -17.53 25.99
CA LYS A 263 2.92 -17.68 27.40
C LYS A 263 3.84 -16.56 27.90
N LEU A 264 4.95 -16.27 27.21
CA LEU A 264 5.87 -15.21 27.61
C LEU A 264 5.26 -13.81 27.51
N ASN A 265 4.38 -13.56 26.52
CA ASN A 265 3.65 -12.29 26.43
C ASN A 265 2.69 -12.10 27.61
N LEU A 266 2.01 -13.18 28.03
CA LEU A 266 1.16 -13.17 29.22
C LEU A 266 1.99 -12.90 30.49
N GLU A 267 3.14 -13.56 30.66
CA GLU A 267 4.04 -13.36 31.80
C GLU A 267 4.62 -11.94 31.86
N ARG A 268 5.05 -11.38 30.72
CA ARG A 268 5.50 -9.97 30.64
C ARG A 268 4.38 -8.98 30.98
N LYS A 269 3.15 -9.26 30.54
CA LYS A 269 1.99 -8.43 30.89
C LYS A 269 1.65 -8.55 32.38
N LYS A 270 1.73 -9.75 32.97
CA LYS A 270 1.60 -9.97 34.43
C LYS A 270 2.65 -9.16 35.22
N LYS A 271 3.91 -9.18 34.79
CA LYS A 271 4.99 -8.40 35.42
C LYS A 271 4.79 -6.88 35.29
N ARG A 272 4.37 -6.40 34.11
CA ARG A 272 4.02 -4.98 33.88
C ARG A 272 2.78 -4.52 34.67
N LEU A 273 1.79 -5.39 34.85
CA LEU A 273 0.60 -5.13 35.66
C LEU A 273 0.94 -5.11 37.16
N ALA A 274 1.93 -5.89 37.60
CA ALA A 274 2.45 -5.84 38.97
C ALA A 274 3.22 -4.52 39.26
N GLU A 275 3.89 -3.95 38.26
CA GLU A 275 4.70 -2.72 38.42
C GLU A 275 3.93 -1.40 38.19
N LYS A 276 2.74 -1.38 37.57
CA LYS A 276 1.91 -0.16 37.42
C LYS A 276 0.40 -0.46 37.48
N LYS A 277 -0.31 0.19 38.42
CA LYS A 277 -1.78 0.33 38.47
C LYS A 277 -2.33 1.06 37.23
N ARG A 278 -2.34 0.41 36.07
CA ARG A 278 -3.18 0.82 34.92
C ARG A 278 -3.95 -0.39 34.42
N LYS A 279 -5.26 -0.37 34.65
CA LYS A 279 -6.23 -1.32 34.07
C LYS A 279 -6.15 -1.20 32.54
N ARG A 280 -5.49 -2.16 31.88
CA ARG A 280 -5.67 -2.43 30.45
C ARG A 280 -6.36 -3.78 30.31
N ASN A 281 -7.50 -3.76 29.62
CA ASN A 281 -8.38 -4.91 29.42
C ASN A 281 -7.62 -6.14 28.86
N LEU A 282 -8.00 -7.33 29.33
CA LEU A 282 -7.44 -8.61 28.88
C LEU A 282 -7.93 -9.01 27.47
N HIS A 283 -8.95 -8.35 26.92
CA HIS A 283 -9.57 -8.72 25.65
C HIS A 283 -8.65 -8.57 24.41
N ASP A 284 -7.57 -7.78 24.48
CA ASP A 284 -6.57 -7.65 23.40
C ASP A 284 -5.65 -8.88 23.24
N LEU A 285 -5.73 -9.89 24.11
CA LEU A 285 -4.89 -11.09 24.05
C LEU A 285 -5.39 -12.16 23.07
N LYS A 286 -6.48 -11.91 22.34
CA LYS A 286 -6.96 -12.79 21.25
C LYS A 286 -6.17 -12.66 19.93
N ARG A 287 -5.09 -11.87 19.88
CA ARG A 287 -4.25 -11.79 18.67
C ARG A 287 -3.29 -12.97 18.64
N PHE A 288 -3.47 -13.84 17.64
CA PHE A 288 -2.47 -14.85 17.27
C PHE A 288 -1.09 -14.19 17.17
N PRO A 289 -0.04 -14.78 17.77
CA PRO A 289 1.29 -14.20 17.68
C PRO A 289 1.71 -14.15 16.21
N ARG A 290 1.98 -12.94 15.73
CA ARG A 290 2.47 -12.67 14.37
C ARG A 290 3.87 -13.26 14.25
N ILE A 291 4.00 -14.44 13.64
CA ILE A 291 5.29 -15.09 13.46
C ILE A 291 5.58 -15.12 11.96
N PHE A 292 6.62 -14.41 11.57
CA PHE A 292 7.12 -14.40 10.20
C PHE A 292 8.18 -15.49 10.05
N LEU A 293 7.92 -16.50 9.23
CA LEU A 293 8.82 -17.63 9.06
C LEU A 293 9.74 -17.40 7.86
N MET A 294 11.04 -17.54 8.08
CA MET A 294 12.07 -17.38 7.07
C MET A 294 12.80 -18.69 6.90
N CYS A 295 12.88 -19.22 5.69
CA CYS A 295 13.33 -20.58 5.49
C CYS A 295 13.96 -20.79 4.11
N ASP A 296 14.80 -21.81 4.00
CA ASP A 296 15.16 -22.35 2.69
C ASP A 296 14.02 -23.18 2.10
N SER A 297 14.15 -23.54 0.84
CA SER A 297 13.13 -24.25 0.08
C SER A 297 12.72 -25.61 0.63
N ALA A 298 13.67 -26.39 1.16
CA ALA A 298 13.36 -27.69 1.74
C ALA A 298 12.56 -27.55 3.03
N SER A 299 12.94 -26.57 3.84
CA SER A 299 12.27 -26.20 5.08
C SER A 299 10.90 -25.58 4.81
N ALA A 300 10.75 -24.83 3.71
CA ALA A 300 9.48 -24.26 3.25
C ALA A 300 8.45 -25.36 2.93
N SER A 301 8.82 -26.34 2.10
CA SER A 301 7.95 -27.48 1.76
C SER A 301 7.50 -28.25 3.01
N TRP A 302 8.37 -28.39 4.02
CA TRP A 302 8.00 -29.01 5.30
C TRP A 302 7.07 -28.13 6.15
N VAL A 303 7.38 -26.84 6.30
CA VAL A 303 6.62 -25.95 7.20
C VAL A 303 5.24 -25.62 6.66
N LEU A 304 5.10 -25.48 5.33
CA LEU A 304 3.83 -25.16 4.68
C LEU A 304 2.76 -26.22 4.92
N ARG A 305 3.13 -27.50 5.04
CA ARG A 305 2.21 -28.61 5.37
C ARG A 305 1.64 -28.56 6.78
N GLN A 306 2.25 -27.78 7.67
CA GLN A 306 1.84 -27.65 9.07
C GLN A 306 1.05 -26.35 9.31
N LEU A 307 0.93 -25.49 8.30
CA LEU A 307 0.27 -24.20 8.40
C LEU A 307 -1.12 -24.27 7.78
N ASP A 308 -2.03 -23.45 8.29
CA ASP A 308 -3.34 -23.26 7.68
C ASP A 308 -3.16 -22.54 6.33
N PRO A 309 -3.45 -23.18 5.19
CA PRO A 309 -3.24 -22.57 3.88
C PRO A 309 -4.11 -21.33 3.66
N ASN A 310 -5.27 -21.22 4.32
CA ASN A 310 -6.16 -20.06 4.21
C ASN A 310 -5.71 -18.87 5.06
N ARG A 311 -4.73 -19.08 5.95
CA ARG A 311 -4.15 -18.04 6.83
C ARG A 311 -2.66 -17.86 6.63
N THR A 312 -2.13 -18.34 5.50
CA THR A 312 -0.69 -18.30 5.20
C THR A 312 -0.45 -17.58 3.89
N ILE A 313 0.58 -16.74 3.87
CA ILE A 313 1.08 -16.08 2.66
C ILE A 313 2.46 -16.66 2.38
N LEU A 314 2.65 -17.21 1.20
CA LEU A 314 3.92 -17.74 0.74
C LEU A 314 4.57 -16.73 -0.21
N VAL A 315 5.79 -16.32 0.11
CA VAL A 315 6.65 -15.54 -0.78
C VAL A 315 7.85 -16.41 -1.13
N VAL A 316 8.04 -16.70 -2.42
CA VAL A 316 9.18 -17.46 -2.93
C VAL A 316 10.08 -16.51 -3.72
N ASP A 317 11.33 -16.32 -3.29
CA ASP A 317 12.34 -15.55 -4.03
C ASP A 317 13.36 -16.49 -4.69
N GLU A 318 13.67 -16.27 -5.97
CA GLU A 318 14.62 -17.05 -6.79
C GLU A 318 14.33 -18.57 -6.87
N PRO A 319 13.38 -19.04 -7.70
CA PRO A 319 13.23 -20.45 -8.06
C PRO A 319 14.49 -20.99 -8.77
N PRO A 320 14.72 -22.32 -8.78
CA PRO A 320 15.99 -22.89 -9.21
C PRO A 320 16.13 -22.76 -10.73
N MET A 321 16.72 -21.68 -11.23
CA MET A 321 16.80 -21.43 -12.67
C MET A 321 18.23 -21.05 -13.08
N GLY A 322 19.04 -22.10 -13.17
CA GLY A 322 20.33 -22.15 -13.86
C GLY A 322 20.72 -23.58 -14.30
N SER A 323 19.85 -24.57 -14.11
CA SER A 323 20.05 -25.94 -14.59
C SER A 323 18.78 -26.43 -15.28
N ASP A 324 18.86 -26.69 -16.58
CA ASP A 324 17.76 -27.11 -17.45
C ASP A 324 17.20 -28.51 -17.15
N VAL A 325 17.51 -29.08 -15.99
CA VAL A 325 17.19 -30.47 -15.63
C VAL A 325 16.22 -30.49 -14.44
N TYR A 326 14.95 -30.77 -14.70
CA TYR A 326 14.16 -31.48 -13.69
C TYR A 326 14.72 -32.90 -13.70
N PRO A 327 15.30 -33.40 -12.61
CA PRO A 327 15.89 -34.71 -12.65
C PRO A 327 14.79 -35.74 -12.91
N GLU A 328 15.02 -36.68 -13.81
CA GLU A 328 14.08 -37.79 -14.05
C GLU A 328 13.86 -38.58 -12.75
N ASN A 329 14.90 -38.66 -11.89
CA ASN A 329 14.81 -39.21 -10.55
C ASN A 329 14.84 -38.10 -9.48
N PRO A 330 13.85 -38.02 -8.57
CA PRO A 330 13.81 -37.02 -7.50
C PRO A 330 15.05 -36.95 -6.58
N GLU A 331 15.89 -37.98 -6.59
CA GLU A 331 17.11 -38.09 -5.78
C GLU A 331 18.30 -37.34 -6.38
N ASP A 332 18.31 -37.04 -7.69
CA ASP A 332 19.46 -36.40 -8.34
C ASP A 332 19.52 -34.89 -8.08
N ASN A 333 18.37 -34.27 -7.74
CA ASN A 333 18.32 -32.87 -7.33
C ASN A 333 17.22 -32.62 -6.27
N PRO A 334 17.45 -33.03 -5.02
CA PRO A 334 16.46 -32.94 -3.95
C PRO A 334 16.08 -31.50 -3.60
N LEU A 335 16.96 -30.52 -3.84
CA LEU A 335 16.67 -29.10 -3.63
C LEU A 335 15.66 -28.58 -4.66
N ALA A 336 15.86 -28.91 -5.94
CA ALA A 336 14.91 -28.56 -7.00
C ALA A 336 13.54 -29.21 -6.79
N CYS A 337 13.52 -30.49 -6.39
CA CYS A 337 12.28 -31.19 -6.04
C CYS A 337 11.57 -30.56 -4.84
N ALA A 338 12.31 -30.21 -3.77
CA ALA A 338 11.71 -29.57 -2.61
C ALA A 338 11.20 -28.15 -2.89
N MET A 339 11.87 -27.41 -3.78
CA MET A 339 11.40 -26.13 -4.31
C MET A 339 10.10 -26.27 -5.08
N MET A 340 10.03 -27.24 -6.00
CA MET A 340 8.82 -27.53 -6.75
C MET A 340 7.67 -27.93 -5.83
N GLN A 341 7.92 -28.75 -4.81
CA GLN A 341 6.90 -29.08 -3.81
C GLN A 341 6.40 -27.84 -3.05
N ALA A 342 7.30 -26.92 -2.65
CA ALA A 342 6.89 -25.67 -2.02
C ALA A 342 6.04 -24.81 -2.97
N MET A 343 6.42 -24.73 -4.25
CA MET A 343 5.71 -23.98 -5.29
C MET A 343 4.33 -24.58 -5.62
N MET A 344 4.22 -25.90 -5.57
CA MET A 344 2.98 -26.65 -5.80
C MET A 344 2.07 -26.71 -4.57
N THR A 345 2.43 -26.04 -3.46
CA THR A 345 1.59 -25.95 -2.26
C THR A 345 0.89 -24.58 -2.22
N PRO A 346 -0.26 -24.39 -2.92
CA PRO A 346 -0.95 -23.11 -2.99
C PRO A 346 -1.42 -22.65 -1.60
N MET A 347 -1.05 -21.41 -1.26
CA MET A 347 -1.44 -20.72 -0.04
C MET A 347 -2.43 -19.59 -0.37
N TYR A 348 -3.06 -19.00 0.65
CA TYR A 348 -4.02 -17.91 0.48
C TYR A 348 -3.49 -16.80 -0.44
N LYS A 349 -2.22 -16.44 -0.27
CA LYS A 349 -1.48 -15.65 -1.27
C LYS A 349 -0.19 -16.39 -1.59
N THR A 350 0.06 -16.65 -2.86
CA THR A 350 1.34 -17.18 -3.34
C THR A 350 2.00 -16.12 -4.21
N ILE A 351 3.15 -15.61 -3.79
CA ILE A 351 3.88 -14.55 -4.46
C ILE A 351 5.23 -15.11 -4.89
N LEU A 352 5.42 -15.24 -6.19
CA LEU A 352 6.65 -15.71 -6.81
C LEU A 352 7.45 -14.49 -7.26
N MET A 353 8.54 -14.19 -6.57
CA MET A 353 9.45 -13.11 -6.90
C MET A 353 10.72 -13.70 -7.48
N SER A 354 11.13 -13.33 -8.70
CA SER A 354 12.32 -13.93 -9.30
C SER A 354 12.99 -12.98 -10.29
N ALA A 355 14.24 -13.27 -10.67
CA ALA A 355 14.81 -12.70 -11.89
C ALA A 355 14.30 -13.43 -13.15
N THR A 356 13.79 -14.66 -13.01
CA THR A 356 13.33 -15.57 -14.07
C THR A 356 12.01 -16.27 -13.67
N LEU A 357 11.06 -16.38 -14.59
CA LEU A 357 9.81 -17.09 -14.33
C LEU A 357 10.00 -18.62 -14.33
N PRO A 358 9.08 -19.39 -13.71
CA PRO A 358 9.01 -20.83 -13.93
C PRO A 358 8.94 -21.17 -15.42
N ARG A 359 9.43 -22.36 -15.80
CA ARG A 359 9.37 -22.81 -17.19
C ARG A 359 7.92 -22.72 -17.72
N PRO A 360 7.72 -22.31 -18.98
CA PRO A 360 6.39 -22.25 -19.58
C PRO A 360 5.58 -23.54 -19.41
N SER A 361 6.23 -24.70 -19.43
CA SER A 361 5.59 -26.01 -19.24
C SER A 361 5.09 -26.28 -17.81
N ALA A 362 5.66 -25.63 -16.79
CA ALA A 362 5.29 -25.82 -15.39
C ALA A 362 4.21 -24.82 -14.92
N LEU A 363 4.05 -23.69 -15.63
CA LEU A 363 3.07 -22.66 -15.28
C LEU A 363 1.61 -23.16 -15.31
N PRO A 364 1.16 -23.94 -16.31
CA PRO A 364 -0.21 -24.48 -16.31
C PRO A 364 -0.49 -25.33 -15.08
N THR A 365 0.43 -26.21 -14.69
CA THR A 365 0.25 -27.09 -13.53
C THR A 365 0.16 -26.29 -12.23
N LEU A 366 1.01 -25.28 -12.06
CA LEU A 366 1.00 -24.42 -10.87
C LEU A 366 -0.26 -23.56 -10.79
N VAL A 367 -0.69 -23.00 -11.92
CA VAL A 367 -1.94 -22.24 -12.01
C VAL A 367 -3.14 -23.13 -11.73
N ASN A 368 -3.23 -24.29 -12.37
CA ASN A 368 -4.36 -25.21 -12.19
C ASN A 368 -4.43 -25.69 -10.74
N SER A 369 -3.29 -26.05 -10.13
CA SER A 369 -3.23 -26.42 -8.72
C SER A 369 -3.75 -25.31 -7.79
N PHE A 370 -3.43 -24.04 -8.09
CA PHE A 370 -3.94 -22.89 -7.35
C PHE A 370 -5.45 -22.68 -7.57
N LEU A 371 -5.93 -22.73 -8.81
CA LEU A 371 -7.35 -22.59 -9.15
C LEU A 371 -8.18 -23.70 -8.50
N ASP A 372 -7.74 -24.95 -8.61
CA ASP A 372 -8.39 -26.14 -8.04
C ASP A 372 -8.49 -26.04 -6.52
N ARG A 373 -7.40 -25.60 -5.85
CA ARG A 373 -7.36 -25.48 -4.39
C ARG A 373 -8.42 -24.53 -3.84
N PHE A 374 -8.65 -23.43 -4.55
CA PHE A 374 -9.58 -22.36 -4.16
C PHE A 374 -10.93 -22.44 -4.89
N HIS A 375 -11.15 -23.48 -5.69
CA HIS A 375 -12.36 -23.68 -6.50
C HIS A 375 -12.67 -22.48 -7.43
N ILE A 376 -11.63 -21.88 -8.02
CA ILE A 376 -11.75 -20.72 -8.91
C ILE A 376 -12.07 -21.22 -10.33
N PRO A 377 -13.14 -20.75 -10.97
CA PRO A 377 -13.46 -21.10 -12.35
C PRO A 377 -12.32 -20.70 -13.31
N ALA A 378 -12.00 -21.54 -14.29
CA ALA A 378 -10.96 -21.25 -15.28
C ALA A 378 -11.19 -19.92 -16.05
N ALA A 379 -12.45 -19.52 -16.22
CA ALA A 379 -12.83 -18.25 -16.84
C ALA A 379 -12.45 -17.01 -16.00
N GLU A 380 -12.26 -17.17 -14.68
CA GLU A 380 -11.86 -16.11 -13.75
C GLU A 380 -10.36 -16.16 -13.42
N LYS A 381 -9.59 -17.01 -14.10
CA LYS A 381 -8.14 -17.16 -13.90
C LYS A 381 -7.42 -15.82 -13.92
N ASP A 382 -7.75 -14.94 -14.85
CA ASP A 382 -7.08 -13.64 -15.03
C ASP A 382 -7.37 -12.64 -13.89
N LEU A 383 -8.41 -12.89 -13.09
CA LEU A 383 -8.76 -12.10 -11.90
C LEU A 383 -7.91 -12.49 -10.67
N HIS A 384 -7.55 -13.77 -10.58
CA HIS A 384 -6.89 -14.38 -9.42
C HIS A 384 -5.42 -14.75 -9.65
N VAL A 385 -4.98 -14.77 -10.90
CA VAL A 385 -3.61 -15.03 -11.30
C VAL A 385 -3.07 -13.78 -11.99
N ARG A 386 -2.11 -13.12 -11.36
CA ARG A 386 -1.51 -11.87 -11.85
C ARG A 386 -0.05 -12.06 -12.17
N GLU A 387 0.39 -11.48 -13.28
CA GLU A 387 1.78 -11.46 -13.70
C GLU A 387 2.27 -10.02 -13.75
N CYS A 388 3.36 -9.74 -13.04
CA CYS A 388 4.01 -8.46 -12.89
C CYS A 388 5.48 -8.63 -13.31
N MET A 389 5.96 -7.83 -14.26
CA MET A 389 7.36 -7.89 -14.70
C MET A 389 8.03 -6.52 -14.66
N SER A 390 9.32 -6.48 -14.34
CA SER A 390 10.17 -5.30 -14.48
C SER A 390 11.50 -5.72 -15.13
N THR A 391 11.81 -5.15 -16.28
CA THR A 391 13.15 -5.21 -16.89
C THR A 391 13.93 -3.94 -16.57
N GLU A 392 15.26 -4.06 -16.47
CA GLU A 392 16.14 -2.89 -16.44
C GLU A 392 15.83 -1.92 -17.60
N LEU A 393 16.08 -0.63 -17.37
CA LEU A 393 15.84 0.47 -18.31
C LEU A 393 16.45 0.25 -19.71
N ASP A 394 17.39 -0.70 -19.85
CA ASP A 394 18.21 -0.89 -21.03
C ASP A 394 18.00 -2.21 -21.79
N ARG A 395 17.14 -3.14 -21.33
CA ARG A 395 17.07 -4.50 -21.92
C ARG A 395 15.70 -4.98 -22.43
N GLY A 396 14.61 -4.23 -22.23
CA GLY A 396 13.31 -4.49 -22.87
C GLY A 396 12.59 -5.76 -22.39
N ALA A 397 11.28 -5.66 -22.19
CA ALA A 397 10.44 -6.73 -21.66
C ALA A 397 9.52 -7.35 -22.73
N VAL A 398 9.21 -8.62 -22.50
CA VAL A 398 8.11 -9.38 -23.11
C VAL A 398 6.89 -9.27 -22.20
N MET A 399 5.69 -9.05 -22.75
CA MET A 399 4.45 -9.27 -22.02
C MET A 399 3.88 -10.65 -22.34
N CYS A 400 3.48 -11.39 -21.30
CA CYS A 400 2.69 -12.60 -21.41
C CYS A 400 1.31 -12.40 -20.79
N GLY A 401 0.27 -12.91 -21.46
CA GLY A 401 -1.01 -13.16 -20.83
C GLY A 401 -1.00 -14.48 -20.06
N PRO A 402 -2.00 -14.77 -19.22
CA PRO A 402 -2.12 -16.02 -18.47
C PRO A 402 -2.24 -17.30 -19.34
N SER A 403 -2.39 -17.12 -20.66
CA SER A 403 -2.35 -18.14 -21.71
C SER A 403 -0.94 -18.53 -22.18
N GLY A 404 0.11 -17.81 -21.78
CA GLY A 404 1.49 -18.04 -22.23
C GLY A 404 1.89 -17.33 -23.53
N ALA A 405 1.07 -16.41 -24.06
CA ALA A 405 1.38 -15.69 -25.30
C ALA A 405 2.39 -14.55 -25.08
N VAL A 406 3.62 -14.73 -25.57
CA VAL A 406 4.80 -13.81 -25.49
C VAL A 406 4.80 -12.80 -26.65
N ALA A 407 4.93 -11.50 -26.38
CA ALA A 407 5.40 -10.52 -27.37
C ALA A 407 6.93 -10.42 -27.39
N PHE A 408 7.59 -10.71 -28.53
CA PHE A 408 9.05 -10.81 -28.66
C PHE A 408 9.85 -9.59 -28.11
N PRO A 409 10.97 -9.82 -27.40
CA PRO A 409 11.88 -8.75 -27.02
C PRO A 409 12.68 -8.29 -28.26
N HIS A 410 12.89 -7.00 -28.43
CA HIS A 410 13.63 -6.39 -29.56
C HIS A 410 15.06 -6.93 -29.78
N GLN A 411 15.62 -7.66 -28.80
CA GLN A 411 16.91 -8.32 -28.90
C GLN A 411 16.88 -9.61 -29.75
N ASN A 412 15.68 -10.18 -29.96
CA ASN A 412 15.46 -11.38 -30.77
C ASN A 412 14.95 -11.08 -32.19
N VAL A 413 14.90 -9.80 -32.60
CA VAL A 413 14.54 -9.41 -33.97
C VAL A 413 15.79 -9.50 -34.83
N SER A 414 15.90 -10.58 -35.60
CA SER A 414 17.07 -10.87 -36.44
C SER A 414 16.90 -10.41 -37.89
N GLY A 415 15.67 -10.09 -38.32
CA GLY A 415 15.35 -9.73 -39.71
C GLY A 415 14.45 -8.50 -39.91
N PHE A 416 14.52 -7.92 -41.10
CA PHE A 416 13.77 -6.70 -41.48
C PHE A 416 12.25 -6.88 -41.46
N ASP A 417 11.75 -8.06 -41.84
CA ASP A 417 10.30 -8.34 -41.88
C ASP A 417 9.68 -8.48 -40.49
N GLU A 418 10.42 -9.03 -39.52
CA GLU A 418 9.98 -9.12 -38.13
C GLU A 418 9.87 -7.73 -37.49
N LEU A 419 10.86 -6.87 -37.79
CA LEU A 419 10.86 -5.48 -37.35
C LEU A 419 9.69 -4.68 -37.95
N LYS A 420 9.38 -4.92 -39.24
CA LYS A 420 8.24 -4.28 -39.93
C LYS A 420 6.90 -4.71 -39.32
N LYS A 421 6.72 -5.99 -39.01
CA LYS A 421 5.51 -6.51 -38.33
C LYS A 421 5.33 -5.90 -36.94
N LEU A 422 6.42 -5.75 -36.17
CA LEU A 422 6.39 -5.08 -34.87
C LEU A 422 5.99 -3.60 -34.99
N CYS A 423 6.56 -2.88 -35.98
CA CYS A 423 6.25 -1.47 -36.20
C CYS A 423 4.80 -1.21 -36.63
N LEU A 424 4.20 -2.13 -37.39
CA LEU A 424 2.78 -2.05 -37.77
C LEU A 424 1.84 -2.35 -36.60
N ARG A 425 2.26 -3.16 -35.63
CA ARG A 425 1.49 -3.48 -34.42
C ARG A 425 1.55 -2.37 -33.37
N LEU A 426 2.67 -1.64 -33.28
CA LEU A 426 2.90 -0.61 -32.26
C LEU A 426 1.72 0.37 -32.09
N PRO A 427 1.13 0.95 -33.15
CA PRO A 427 0.01 1.89 -33.02
C PRO A 427 -1.34 1.24 -32.68
N ALA A 428 -1.48 -0.07 -32.90
CA ALA A 428 -2.75 -0.79 -32.80
C ALA A 428 -2.90 -1.59 -31.49
N ASP A 429 -1.80 -1.84 -30.77
CA ASP A 429 -1.76 -2.71 -29.59
C ASP A 429 -1.37 -1.92 -28.32
N PRO A 430 -2.34 -1.59 -27.44
CA PRO A 430 -2.11 -0.77 -26.23
C PRO A 430 -1.16 -1.42 -25.22
N LEU A 431 -1.01 -2.76 -25.26
CA LEU A 431 -0.10 -3.50 -24.39
C LEU A 431 1.36 -3.35 -24.85
N VAL A 432 1.60 -3.38 -26.17
CA VAL A 432 2.94 -3.16 -26.75
C VAL A 432 3.40 -1.73 -26.51
N LEU A 433 2.50 -0.75 -26.61
CA LEU A 433 2.81 0.67 -26.42
C LEU A 433 3.19 0.99 -24.94
N LYS A 434 2.64 0.25 -23.98
CA LYS A 434 3.05 0.31 -22.55
C LYS A 434 4.43 -0.29 -22.28
N ALA A 435 4.94 -1.16 -23.16
CA ALA A 435 6.18 -1.90 -22.97
C ALA A 435 7.44 -1.16 -23.47
N TYR A 436 7.29 -0.09 -24.27
CA TYR A 436 8.42 0.64 -24.85
C TYR A 436 8.54 2.06 -24.28
N THR A 437 9.72 2.41 -23.77
CA THR A 437 10.07 3.79 -23.37
C THR A 437 10.42 4.64 -24.60
N GLU A 438 10.34 5.96 -24.47
CA GLU A 438 10.73 6.93 -25.52
C GLU A 438 12.15 6.68 -26.06
N ARG A 439 13.11 6.34 -25.19
CA ARG A 439 14.48 5.98 -25.59
C ARG A 439 14.59 4.64 -26.33
N ALA A 440 13.77 3.65 -25.98
CA ALA A 440 13.72 2.37 -26.68
C ALA A 440 13.12 2.54 -28.09
N LEU A 441 12.10 3.38 -28.22
CA LEU A 441 11.53 3.81 -29.50
C LEU A 441 12.56 4.57 -30.34
N ALA A 442 13.30 5.53 -29.75
CA ALA A 442 14.35 6.28 -30.43
C ALA A 442 15.47 5.35 -30.97
N ARG A 443 15.95 4.38 -30.17
CA ARG A 443 16.96 3.40 -30.62
C ARG A 443 16.43 2.42 -31.68
N ALA A 444 15.17 2.00 -31.58
CA ALA A 444 14.55 1.16 -32.62
C ALA A 444 14.43 1.93 -33.94
N MET A 445 14.05 3.21 -33.89
CA MET A 445 14.00 4.10 -35.05
C MET A 445 15.40 4.40 -35.61
N GLU A 446 16.42 4.55 -34.76
CA GLU A 446 17.82 4.71 -35.17
C GLU A 446 18.35 3.44 -35.86
N LYS A 447 18.02 2.25 -35.36
CA LYS A 447 18.33 0.97 -36.03
C LYS A 447 17.62 0.85 -37.38
N VAL A 448 16.38 1.31 -37.50
CA VAL A 448 15.65 1.37 -38.79
C VAL A 448 16.34 2.33 -39.77
N GLN A 449 16.81 3.49 -39.31
CA GLN A 449 17.57 4.42 -40.15
C GLN A 449 18.93 3.85 -40.57
N ARG A 450 19.66 3.18 -39.67
CA ARG A 450 20.92 2.49 -39.99
C ARG A 450 20.72 1.32 -40.96
N LEU A 451 19.66 0.52 -40.80
CA LEU A 451 19.34 -0.57 -41.72
C LEU A 451 18.88 -0.06 -43.10
N LYS A 452 18.12 1.05 -43.17
CA LYS A 452 17.81 1.73 -44.44
C LYS A 452 19.07 2.28 -45.12
N ALA A 453 20.03 2.81 -44.36
CA ALA A 453 21.32 3.23 -44.90
C ALA A 453 22.17 2.04 -45.39
N LEU A 454 22.13 0.90 -44.69
CA LEU A 454 22.82 -0.34 -45.10
C LEU A 454 22.24 -0.92 -46.39
N VAL A 455 20.91 -0.99 -46.53
CA VAL A 455 20.22 -1.44 -47.76
C VAL A 455 20.42 -0.46 -48.92
N GLY A 456 20.59 0.84 -48.63
CA GLY A 456 20.99 1.85 -49.60
C GLY A 456 22.44 1.70 -50.08
N HIS A 457 23.36 1.28 -49.22
CA HIS A 457 24.76 1.00 -49.58
C HIS A 457 24.93 -0.33 -50.34
N VAL A 458 24.14 -1.36 -50.02
CA VAL A 458 24.16 -2.65 -50.74
C VAL A 458 23.59 -2.53 -52.16
N LYS A 459 22.69 -1.57 -52.42
CA LYS A 459 22.22 -1.23 -53.77
C LYS A 459 23.22 -0.45 -54.62
N ALA A 460 24.35 -0.02 -54.05
CA ALA A 460 25.38 0.77 -54.74
C ALA A 460 26.66 -0.04 -55.07
N MET A 461 26.72 -1.33 -54.71
CA MET A 461 27.83 -2.22 -55.05
C MET A 461 27.35 -3.26 -56.06
N ASP A 462 27.58 -2.96 -57.34
CA ASP A 462 27.41 -3.88 -58.46
C ASP A 462 28.47 -5.00 -58.42
N SER A 463 28.23 -6.01 -57.60
CA SER A 463 28.71 -7.38 -57.82
C SER A 463 28.19 -8.27 -56.69
N THR A 464 27.17 -9.08 -56.97
CA THR A 464 26.69 -10.13 -56.06
C THR A 464 27.60 -11.36 -56.13
N PRO A 465 28.24 -11.81 -55.03
CA PRO A 465 28.59 -13.20 -54.86
C PRO A 465 27.41 -13.95 -54.23
N ASP A 466 27.24 -15.19 -54.65
CA ASP A 466 26.18 -16.12 -54.26
C ASP A 466 26.20 -16.41 -52.75
N LEU A 467 25.07 -16.18 -52.09
CA LEU A 467 24.90 -16.32 -50.65
C LEU A 467 24.79 -17.79 -50.20
N GLU A 468 24.62 -18.74 -51.12
CA GLU A 468 24.56 -20.17 -50.79
C GLU A 468 25.94 -20.79 -50.45
N ASP A 469 27.05 -20.31 -51.04
CA ASP A 469 28.41 -20.82 -50.78
C ASP A 469 28.95 -20.41 -49.38
N LEU A 470 28.52 -19.26 -48.85
CA LEU A 470 28.89 -18.81 -47.51
C LEU A 470 28.13 -19.54 -46.39
N ALA A 471 26.90 -19.98 -46.67
CA ALA A 471 26.09 -20.73 -45.71
C ALA A 471 26.58 -22.18 -45.54
N GLN A 472 27.07 -22.82 -46.60
CA GLN A 472 27.56 -24.20 -46.55
C GLN A 472 28.91 -24.38 -45.82
N ARG A 473 29.69 -23.31 -45.59
CA ARG A 473 30.98 -23.40 -44.89
C ARG A 473 30.91 -23.21 -43.37
N ALA A 474 29.76 -22.76 -42.83
CA ALA A 474 29.64 -22.43 -41.41
C ALA A 474 29.10 -23.58 -40.54
N TRP A 475 28.34 -24.54 -41.08
CA TRP A 475 27.83 -25.70 -40.33
C TRP A 475 27.56 -26.91 -41.25
N PRO A 476 28.23 -28.05 -41.06
CA PRO A 476 27.82 -29.32 -41.65
C PRO A 476 26.75 -30.02 -40.78
N ASP A 477 25.92 -30.79 -41.47
CA ASP A 477 24.72 -31.53 -41.06
C ASP A 477 24.71 -32.18 -39.66
N ASN A 478 23.50 -32.24 -39.08
CA ASN A 478 22.97 -33.54 -38.66
C ASN A 478 21.45 -33.60 -38.88
N SER A 479 21.09 -34.31 -39.93
CA SER A 479 19.76 -34.69 -40.36
C SER A 479 19.27 -35.96 -39.64
N GLY A 480 17.94 -36.16 -39.63
CA GLY A 480 17.31 -37.44 -39.32
C GLY A 480 16.06 -37.29 -38.46
N CYS A 481 14.88 -37.13 -39.05
CA CYS A 481 13.94 -38.23 -39.38
C CYS A 481 13.04 -38.56 -38.17
N GLY A 482 11.70 -38.61 -38.24
CA GLY A 482 10.77 -38.48 -39.34
C GLY A 482 9.34 -38.68 -38.80
N THR A 483 8.34 -38.21 -39.55
CA THR A 483 7.08 -38.91 -39.92
C THR A 483 6.56 -40.00 -38.94
N THR A 484 5.31 -40.04 -38.50
CA THR A 484 4.02 -39.90 -39.22
C THR A 484 2.90 -40.08 -38.20
N CYS A 485 1.81 -39.31 -38.32
CA CYS A 485 0.57 -39.59 -37.61
C CYS A 485 -0.20 -40.75 -38.26
N GLY A 486 -0.76 -41.64 -37.45
CA GLY A 486 -1.61 -42.75 -37.87
C GLY A 486 -2.69 -43.03 -36.83
N CYS A 487 -3.88 -42.49 -37.11
CA CYS A 487 -5.24 -42.92 -36.78
C CYS A 487 -5.60 -43.70 -35.49
N SER A 488 -6.71 -43.20 -34.90
CA SER A 488 -7.89 -43.94 -34.41
C SER A 488 -7.78 -44.82 -33.16
N SER A 489 -8.59 -44.53 -32.15
CA SER A 489 -9.91 -45.18 -31.92
C SER A 489 -10.34 -45.10 -30.44
N SER A 490 -11.58 -44.62 -30.27
CA SER A 490 -12.62 -45.02 -29.31
C SER A 490 -12.23 -45.71 -27.99
N LEU A 491 -12.82 -45.27 -26.87
CA LEU A 491 -14.02 -45.91 -26.31
C LEU A 491 -14.54 -45.18 -25.06
N SER A 492 -15.86 -45.06 -25.04
CA SER A 492 -16.76 -44.57 -24.01
C SER A 492 -16.68 -45.29 -22.66
N ALA A 493 -17.07 -44.61 -21.57
CA ALA A 493 -18.13 -45.09 -20.70
C ALA A 493 -18.62 -43.99 -19.74
N SER A 494 -19.92 -43.74 -19.81
CA SER A 494 -20.72 -42.90 -18.92
C SER A 494 -20.92 -43.54 -17.54
N ALA A 495 -20.99 -42.73 -16.48
CA ALA A 495 -21.80 -43.04 -15.30
C ALA A 495 -22.36 -41.74 -14.72
N THR A 496 -23.67 -41.62 -14.77
CA THR A 496 -24.49 -40.53 -14.23
C THR A 496 -24.54 -40.60 -12.71
N ALA A 497 -24.42 -39.45 -12.04
CA ALA A 497 -24.76 -39.26 -10.63
C ALA A 497 -25.87 -38.21 -10.52
N ALA A 498 -26.92 -38.54 -9.76
CA ALA A 498 -28.07 -37.68 -9.47
C ALA A 498 -27.69 -36.46 -8.60
N PRO A 499 -28.44 -35.34 -8.66
CA PRO A 499 -28.03 -34.07 -8.06
C PRO A 499 -28.33 -34.01 -6.56
N ALA A 500 -27.41 -33.42 -5.78
CA ALA A 500 -27.64 -33.02 -4.39
C ALA A 500 -28.07 -31.53 -4.32
N PRO A 501 -28.91 -31.15 -3.34
CA PRO A 501 -29.71 -29.91 -3.40
C PRO A 501 -28.88 -28.65 -3.08
N SER A 502 -29.26 -27.55 -3.72
CA SER A 502 -28.70 -26.21 -3.53
C SER A 502 -29.09 -25.58 -2.19
N PRO A 503 -28.15 -24.95 -1.45
CA PRO A 503 -28.49 -23.89 -0.52
C PRO A 503 -28.43 -22.55 -1.26
N GLU A 504 -29.55 -22.16 -1.85
CA GLU A 504 -29.86 -20.76 -2.11
C GLU A 504 -29.98 -20.03 -0.76
N THR A 505 -29.07 -19.12 -0.45
CA THR A 505 -29.46 -17.73 -0.15
C THR A 505 -28.27 -16.80 -0.47
N PRO A 506 -28.45 -15.78 -1.32
CA PRO A 506 -27.35 -15.11 -1.98
C PRO A 506 -26.97 -13.78 -1.31
N LEU A 507 -25.69 -13.40 -1.32
CA LEU A 507 -25.27 -11.99 -1.16
C LEU A 507 -25.86 -11.08 -2.26
N ALA A 508 -26.39 -11.67 -3.35
CA ALA A 508 -27.20 -10.97 -4.33
C ALA A 508 -28.54 -10.43 -3.75
N ALA A 509 -28.99 -10.90 -2.58
CA ALA A 509 -30.23 -10.45 -1.93
C ALA A 509 -30.12 -9.05 -1.29
N LEU A 510 -28.92 -8.45 -1.22
CA LEU A 510 -28.74 -7.05 -0.82
C LEU A 510 -28.75 -6.07 -2.01
N SER A 511 -28.93 -6.56 -3.24
CA SER A 511 -29.12 -5.69 -4.39
C SER A 511 -30.61 -5.37 -4.54
N TRP A 512 -30.95 -4.09 -4.49
CA TRP A 512 -32.34 -3.66 -4.64
C TRP A 512 -32.86 -4.03 -6.03
N PRO A 513 -34.16 -4.40 -6.15
CA PRO A 513 -34.72 -4.84 -7.42
C PRO A 513 -34.52 -3.77 -8.50
N ARG A 514 -33.56 -4.03 -9.40
CA ARG A 514 -33.23 -3.21 -10.58
C ARG A 514 -34.23 -3.37 -11.72
N THR A 515 -35.33 -4.10 -11.48
CA THR A 515 -36.36 -4.46 -12.46
C THR A 515 -37.37 -3.35 -12.70
N ASN A 516 -37.41 -2.33 -11.83
CA ASN A 516 -38.25 -1.15 -12.04
C ASN A 516 -37.54 -0.11 -12.92
N PRO A 517 -38.29 0.62 -13.78
CA PRO A 517 -37.72 1.71 -14.55
C PRO A 517 -37.08 2.75 -13.62
N VAL A 518 -35.82 3.06 -13.90
CA VAL A 518 -35.02 4.02 -13.14
C VAL A 518 -35.65 5.41 -13.28
N LYS A 519 -35.95 6.04 -12.15
CA LYS A 519 -36.57 7.37 -12.11
C LYS A 519 -35.51 8.47 -12.13
N GLN A 520 -35.82 9.60 -12.76
CA GLN A 520 -34.99 10.80 -12.65
C GLN A 520 -35.44 11.66 -11.47
N PRO A 521 -34.51 12.31 -10.75
CA PRO A 521 -34.84 13.22 -9.66
C PRO A 521 -35.21 14.62 -10.16
N GLU A 522 -35.69 15.49 -9.26
CA GLU A 522 -36.11 16.86 -9.59
C GLU A 522 -34.95 17.77 -10.02
N ILE A 523 -33.86 17.80 -9.24
CA ILE A 523 -32.66 18.59 -9.58
C ILE A 523 -31.74 17.73 -10.45
N VAL A 524 -31.53 18.11 -11.71
CA VAL A 524 -30.78 17.29 -12.67
C VAL A 524 -29.49 17.99 -13.11
N THR A 525 -29.57 19.29 -13.38
CA THR A 525 -28.46 20.10 -13.89
C THR A 525 -27.77 20.88 -12.77
N ALA A 526 -26.60 21.44 -13.08
CA ALA A 526 -25.91 22.39 -12.21
C ALA A 526 -26.70 23.69 -12.04
N GLU A 527 -27.42 24.11 -13.08
CA GLU A 527 -28.24 25.31 -13.11
C GLU A 527 -29.50 25.12 -12.25
N ASP A 528 -30.15 23.95 -12.30
CA ASP A 528 -31.26 23.61 -11.40
C ASP A 528 -30.82 23.70 -9.93
N PHE A 529 -29.60 23.22 -9.64
CA PHE A 529 -29.03 23.29 -8.30
C PHE A 529 -28.75 24.73 -7.87
N ILE A 530 -28.19 25.57 -8.73
CA ILE A 530 -27.94 26.98 -8.40
C ILE A 530 -29.26 27.71 -8.15
N GLU A 531 -30.27 27.46 -8.98
CA GLU A 531 -31.59 28.08 -8.83
C GLU A 531 -32.29 27.62 -7.55
N SER A 532 -32.15 26.35 -7.16
CA SER A 532 -32.76 25.83 -5.92
C SER A 532 -32.20 26.47 -4.64
N LEU A 533 -31.06 27.19 -4.72
CA LEU A 533 -30.50 27.91 -3.57
C LEU A 533 -31.10 29.30 -3.37
N ARG A 534 -31.72 29.88 -4.40
CA ARG A 534 -32.21 31.27 -4.40
C ARG A 534 -33.48 31.43 -3.58
N GLY A 535 -33.67 32.63 -3.02
CA GLY A 535 -34.95 33.01 -2.40
C GLY A 535 -35.32 32.27 -1.11
N ARG A 536 -34.36 31.57 -0.46
CA ARG A 536 -34.60 30.80 0.77
C ARG A 536 -34.62 31.61 2.06
N ASN A 537 -34.36 32.92 1.97
CA ASN A 537 -34.41 33.86 3.10
C ASN A 537 -33.58 33.40 4.33
N LEU A 538 -32.36 32.89 4.07
CA LEU A 538 -31.45 32.45 5.13
C LEU A 538 -30.91 33.65 5.91
N LYS A 539 -30.81 33.55 7.23
CA LYS A 539 -30.18 34.59 8.06
C LYS A 539 -28.66 34.42 8.04
N VAL A 540 -27.99 35.05 7.07
CA VAL A 540 -26.53 34.94 6.86
C VAL A 540 -25.83 36.24 7.26
N ILE A 541 -24.87 36.14 8.18
CA ILE A 541 -24.01 37.25 8.61
C ILE A 541 -22.62 37.07 7.97
N LEU A 542 -22.21 38.04 7.16
CA LEU A 542 -20.90 38.09 6.52
C LEU A 542 -20.30 39.48 6.76
N GLN A 543 -19.09 39.54 7.33
CA GLN A 543 -18.39 40.79 7.65
C GLN A 543 -19.19 41.78 8.52
N GLY A 544 -20.09 41.28 9.37
CA GLY A 544 -20.93 42.09 10.24
C GLY A 544 -22.23 42.55 9.59
N GLU A 545 -22.47 42.20 8.32
CA GLU A 545 -23.68 42.56 7.57
C GLU A 545 -24.58 41.35 7.35
N LEU A 546 -25.89 41.59 7.31
CA LEU A 546 -26.88 40.59 6.94
C LEU A 546 -27.00 40.52 5.42
N ILE A 547 -26.76 39.34 4.84
CA ILE A 547 -26.85 39.11 3.40
C ILE A 547 -28.22 38.51 3.08
N SER A 548 -28.99 39.17 2.22
CA SER A 548 -30.34 38.74 1.81
C SER A 548 -30.32 37.64 0.75
N GLU A 549 -29.43 37.75 -0.24
CA GLU A 549 -29.19 36.74 -1.26
C GLU A 549 -27.69 36.45 -1.32
N PHE A 550 -27.33 35.23 -0.95
CA PHE A 550 -25.93 34.84 -0.81
C PHE A 550 -25.39 34.20 -2.10
N VAL A 551 -26.25 33.69 -2.98
CA VAL A 551 -25.84 32.88 -4.15
C VAL A 551 -24.91 33.68 -5.06
N ASP A 552 -25.23 34.94 -5.31
CA ASP A 552 -24.44 35.83 -6.19
C ASP A 552 -23.39 36.66 -5.44
N HIS A 553 -23.27 36.50 -4.12
CA HIS A 553 -22.28 37.24 -3.35
C HIS A 553 -20.87 36.80 -3.79
N PRO A 554 -19.95 37.69 -4.21
CA PRO A 554 -18.69 37.29 -4.85
C PRO A 554 -17.81 36.38 -3.99
N ILE A 555 -17.82 36.58 -2.66
CA ILE A 555 -17.13 35.68 -1.70
C ILE A 555 -17.73 34.27 -1.69
N VAL A 556 -19.05 34.13 -1.87
CA VAL A 556 -19.76 32.85 -1.69
C VAL A 556 -19.90 32.10 -3.01
N TRP A 557 -20.06 32.81 -4.13
CA TRP A 557 -20.26 32.25 -5.46
C TRP A 557 -19.26 31.14 -5.85
N PRO A 558 -17.93 31.27 -5.64
CA PRO A 558 -16.98 30.21 -5.96
C PRO A 558 -17.30 28.87 -5.27
N SER A 559 -17.87 28.91 -4.07
CA SER A 559 -18.28 27.71 -3.33
C SER A 559 -19.55 27.08 -3.88
N VAL A 560 -20.51 27.90 -4.32
CA VAL A 560 -21.73 27.45 -4.99
C VAL A 560 -21.35 26.75 -6.29
N ASN A 561 -20.45 27.35 -7.06
CA ASN A 561 -20.01 26.79 -8.34
C ASN A 561 -19.20 25.49 -8.17
N ALA A 562 -18.38 25.37 -7.12
CA ALA A 562 -17.67 24.13 -6.80
C ALA A 562 -18.65 22.98 -6.48
N MET A 563 -19.75 23.27 -5.78
CA MET A 563 -20.79 22.28 -5.50
C MET A 563 -21.59 21.92 -6.75
N ALA A 564 -21.88 22.90 -7.60
CA ALA A 564 -22.58 22.71 -8.88
C ALA A 564 -21.81 21.78 -9.83
N GLU A 565 -20.47 21.78 -9.77
CA GLU A 565 -19.62 20.86 -10.56
C GLU A 565 -19.92 19.38 -10.28
N SER A 566 -20.44 19.04 -9.09
CA SER A 566 -20.88 17.66 -8.80
C SER A 566 -22.07 17.21 -9.66
N TYR A 567 -22.96 18.14 -10.03
CA TYR A 567 -24.09 17.87 -10.93
C TYR A 567 -23.61 17.79 -12.38
N ARG A 568 -22.70 18.69 -12.80
CA ARG A 568 -22.09 18.62 -14.14
C ARG A 568 -21.38 17.29 -14.38
N LEU A 569 -20.57 16.84 -13.42
CA LEU A 569 -19.91 15.54 -13.51
C LEU A 569 -20.92 14.38 -13.62
N ALA A 570 -22.03 14.44 -12.90
CA ALA A 570 -23.07 13.40 -12.97
C ALA A 570 -23.78 13.36 -14.33
N GLN A 571 -23.87 14.48 -15.05
CA GLN A 571 -24.42 14.54 -16.41
C GLN A 571 -23.41 14.07 -17.46
N GLU A 572 -22.15 14.52 -17.36
CA GLU A 572 -21.10 14.18 -18.31
C GLU A 572 -20.62 12.72 -18.18
N ASN A 573 -20.54 12.24 -16.94
CA ASN A 573 -20.12 10.87 -16.64
C ASN A 573 -21.07 10.24 -15.60
N PRO A 574 -22.26 9.80 -16.02
CA PRO A 574 -23.26 9.22 -15.12
C PRO A 574 -22.76 8.03 -14.31
N GLU A 575 -21.90 7.18 -14.90
CA GLU A 575 -21.35 6.01 -14.19
C GLU A 575 -20.46 6.41 -13.02
N LEU A 576 -19.74 7.53 -13.12
CA LEU A 576 -18.90 8.05 -12.04
C LEU A 576 -19.67 8.96 -11.07
N GLY A 577 -20.41 9.94 -11.59
CA GLY A 577 -21.05 11.00 -10.80
C GLY A 577 -22.45 10.68 -10.27
N SER A 578 -23.09 9.61 -10.78
CA SER A 578 -24.43 9.17 -10.34
C SER A 578 -24.44 7.70 -9.91
N ALA A 579 -25.50 7.28 -9.24
CA ALA A 579 -25.75 5.88 -8.90
C ALA A 579 -27.26 5.61 -8.85
N VAL A 580 -27.65 4.34 -8.87
CA VAL A 580 -29.03 3.90 -8.61
C VAL A 580 -28.98 2.96 -7.43
N GLY A 581 -29.70 3.31 -6.36
CA GLY A 581 -29.77 2.52 -5.13
C GLY A 581 -31.21 2.20 -4.73
N PHE A 582 -31.42 1.99 -3.44
CA PHE A 582 -32.68 1.51 -2.86
C PHE A 582 -33.96 2.32 -3.16
N SER A 583 -33.84 3.60 -3.51
CA SER A 583 -35.01 4.44 -3.85
C SER A 583 -35.47 4.28 -5.30
N GLY A 584 -34.66 3.66 -6.17
CA GLY A 584 -34.93 3.52 -7.60
C GLY A 584 -34.72 4.79 -8.44
N TYR A 585 -34.26 5.89 -7.83
CA TYR A 585 -33.84 7.09 -8.56
C TYR A 585 -32.39 6.97 -9.04
N ARG A 586 -32.06 7.57 -10.18
CA ARG A 586 -30.68 7.85 -10.57
C ARG A 586 -30.28 9.20 -9.99
N MET A 587 -29.65 9.16 -8.82
CA MET A 587 -29.26 10.36 -8.06
C MET A 587 -27.76 10.61 -8.16
N SER A 588 -27.30 11.78 -7.71
CA SER A 588 -25.88 12.00 -7.48
C SER A 588 -25.32 10.91 -6.58
N ARG A 589 -24.13 10.39 -6.90
CA ARG A 589 -23.45 9.38 -6.09
C ARG A 589 -23.18 9.88 -4.67
N PHE A 590 -23.18 11.20 -4.43
CA PHE A 590 -23.14 11.79 -3.08
C PHE A 590 -24.34 11.43 -2.18
N LEU A 591 -25.48 11.04 -2.75
CA LEU A 591 -26.66 10.59 -2.00
C LEU A 591 -26.78 9.07 -1.91
N HIS A 592 -25.86 8.33 -2.53
CA HIS A 592 -25.89 6.87 -2.57
C HIS A 592 -25.42 6.25 -1.26
N ILE A 593 -26.18 5.26 -0.78
CA ILE A 593 -25.74 4.36 0.30
C ILE A 593 -24.92 3.27 -0.35
N CYS A 594 -23.66 3.09 0.06
CA CYS A 594 -22.78 2.09 -0.52
C CYS A 594 -23.33 0.68 -0.30
N GLU A 595 -23.52 -0.05 -1.39
CA GLU A 595 -24.01 -1.42 -1.38
C GLU A 595 -22.86 -2.42 -1.59
N SER A 596 -21.69 -1.93 -1.99
CA SER A 596 -20.50 -2.73 -2.27
C SER A 596 -19.19 -1.99 -1.98
N ALA A 597 -18.07 -2.73 -1.98
CA ALA A 597 -16.75 -2.12 -1.94
C ALA A 597 -16.45 -1.28 -3.19
N ASP A 598 -16.98 -1.68 -4.36
CA ASP A 598 -16.82 -0.93 -5.60
C ASP A 598 -17.49 0.44 -5.53
N ASP A 599 -18.64 0.56 -4.86
CA ASP A 599 -19.26 1.87 -4.60
C ASP A 599 -18.33 2.77 -3.78
N LEU A 600 -17.61 2.23 -2.79
CA LEU A 600 -16.63 3.01 -2.02
C LEU A 600 -15.46 3.48 -2.90
N VAL A 601 -15.01 2.63 -3.84
CA VAL A 601 -13.95 2.98 -4.79
C VAL A 601 -14.43 4.05 -5.77
N LEU A 602 -15.63 3.91 -6.33
CA LEU A 602 -16.25 4.89 -7.23
C LEU A 602 -16.45 6.23 -6.55
N GLN A 603 -16.80 6.24 -5.26
CA GLN A 603 -16.79 7.47 -4.46
C GLN A 603 -15.42 8.13 -4.44
N SER A 604 -14.34 7.39 -4.17
CA SER A 604 -12.97 7.95 -4.17
C SER A 604 -12.55 8.46 -5.56
N GLN A 605 -12.90 7.75 -6.63
CA GLN A 605 -12.61 8.15 -8.00
C GLN A 605 -13.37 9.43 -8.38
N MET A 606 -14.67 9.51 -8.05
CA MET A 606 -15.49 10.70 -8.27
C MET A 606 -14.91 11.91 -7.51
N GLN A 607 -14.50 11.70 -6.27
CA GLN A 607 -13.91 12.76 -5.43
C GLN A 607 -12.58 13.26 -6.00
N ARG A 608 -11.74 12.37 -6.52
CA ARG A 608 -10.48 12.75 -7.17
C ARG A 608 -10.71 13.53 -8.46
N GLU A 609 -11.71 13.13 -9.24
CA GLU A 609 -12.07 13.84 -10.47
C GLU A 609 -12.62 15.24 -10.17
N LEU A 610 -13.47 15.40 -9.15
CA LEU A 610 -13.93 16.71 -8.71
C LEU A 610 -12.80 17.58 -8.15
N GLY A 611 -11.85 16.97 -7.42
CA GLY A 611 -10.62 17.66 -7.00
C GLY A 611 -9.81 18.17 -8.20
N ARG A 612 -9.66 17.35 -9.25
CA ARG A 612 -8.97 17.75 -10.49
C ARG A 612 -9.69 18.89 -11.24
N ARG A 613 -11.02 18.88 -11.25
CA ARG A 613 -11.85 19.89 -11.94
C ARG A 613 -11.86 21.23 -11.21
N THR A 614 -11.94 21.19 -9.88
CA THR A 614 -12.25 22.37 -9.07
C THR A 614 -11.02 22.93 -8.35
N GLY A 615 -10.02 22.10 -8.04
CA GLY A 615 -8.87 22.51 -7.23
C GLY A 615 -9.22 22.99 -5.81
N THR A 616 -10.39 22.62 -5.30
CA THR A 616 -10.91 23.06 -3.99
C THR A 616 -11.83 22.02 -3.35
N CYS A 617 -12.41 22.34 -2.19
CA CYS A 617 -13.44 21.53 -1.55
C CYS A 617 -14.80 21.71 -2.25
N PHE A 618 -15.36 20.61 -2.77
CA PHE A 618 -16.69 20.54 -3.41
C PHE A 618 -17.82 20.10 -2.45
N GLN A 619 -17.54 20.12 -1.15
CA GLN A 619 -18.44 20.10 0.02
C GLN A 619 -19.46 18.96 0.21
N ARG A 620 -20.04 18.33 -0.84
CA ARG A 620 -21.08 17.26 -0.73
C ARG A 620 -20.58 15.96 -0.09
N CYS A 621 -19.27 15.84 0.07
CA CYS A 621 -18.58 14.74 0.73
C CYS A 621 -19.11 14.45 2.14
N VAL A 622 -19.35 15.49 2.92
CA VAL A 622 -19.70 15.36 4.34
C VAL A 622 -21.09 14.73 4.52
N GLY A 623 -22.08 15.11 3.71
CA GLY A 623 -23.42 14.53 3.75
C GLY A 623 -23.46 13.08 3.26
N GLN A 624 -22.65 12.74 2.26
CA GLN A 624 -22.49 11.36 1.79
C GLN A 624 -22.01 10.44 2.91
N ASP A 625 -20.95 10.85 3.62
CA ASP A 625 -20.35 10.06 4.69
C ASP A 625 -21.26 10.02 5.94
N ALA A 626 -21.92 11.13 6.26
CA ALA A 626 -22.94 11.19 7.31
C ALA A 626 -24.09 10.23 7.01
N SER A 627 -24.55 10.19 5.75
CA SER A 627 -25.67 9.34 5.37
C SER A 627 -25.34 7.85 5.48
N ASN A 628 -24.15 7.45 5.04
CA ASN A 628 -23.68 6.06 5.13
C ASN A 628 -23.43 5.64 6.60
N ALA A 629 -22.90 6.54 7.44
CA ALA A 629 -22.72 6.27 8.87
C ALA A 629 -24.06 6.16 9.61
N MET A 630 -25.01 7.06 9.31
CA MET A 630 -26.34 7.06 9.90
C MET A 630 -27.17 5.85 9.48
N TRP A 631 -27.02 5.38 8.23
CA TRP A 631 -27.72 4.20 7.72
C TRP A 631 -27.49 2.97 8.62
N SER A 632 -26.22 2.63 8.86
CA SER A 632 -25.88 1.49 9.72
C SER A 632 -26.13 1.77 11.21
N THR A 633 -25.97 3.00 11.66
CA THR A 633 -26.11 3.33 13.10
C THR A 633 -27.55 3.33 13.55
N THR A 634 -28.47 3.91 12.77
CA THR A 634 -29.91 3.85 13.06
C THR A 634 -30.45 2.43 13.09
N TYR A 635 -29.94 1.56 12.20
CA TYR A 635 -30.28 0.13 12.22
C TYR A 635 -29.90 -0.54 13.55
N ASP A 636 -28.68 -0.33 14.03
CA ASP A 636 -28.21 -0.93 15.28
C ASP A 636 -28.93 -0.36 16.52
N ILE A 637 -29.29 0.93 16.50
CA ILE A 637 -30.09 1.55 17.56
C ILE A 637 -31.47 0.88 17.63
N ASP A 638 -32.15 0.74 16.49
CA ASP A 638 -33.46 0.08 16.41
C ASP A 638 -33.40 -1.38 16.90
N GLN A 639 -32.33 -2.11 16.55
CA GLN A 639 -32.13 -3.48 17.02
C GLN A 639 -31.98 -3.58 18.55
N LYS A 640 -31.35 -2.59 19.19
CA LYS A 640 -31.13 -2.61 20.64
C LYS A 640 -32.31 -2.05 21.44
N PHE A 641 -32.90 -0.96 20.97
CA PHE A 641 -33.87 -0.18 21.74
C PHE A 641 -35.32 -0.31 21.23
N GLY A 642 -35.55 -1.03 20.12
CA GLY A 642 -36.88 -1.18 19.53
C GLY A 642 -37.44 0.13 18.97
N THR A 643 -36.56 1.08 18.63
CA THR A 643 -36.91 2.36 18.01
C THR A 643 -37.25 2.17 16.52
N ASN A 644 -37.60 3.25 15.83
CA ASN A 644 -37.94 3.25 14.41
C ASN A 644 -37.12 4.29 13.62
N TYR A 645 -35.90 4.57 14.07
CA TYR A 645 -35.03 5.58 13.49
C TYR A 645 -34.55 5.18 12.10
N HIS A 646 -34.31 3.89 11.86
CA HIS A 646 -33.83 3.41 10.56
C HIS A 646 -34.89 3.61 9.49
N LYS A 647 -36.16 3.33 9.78
CA LYS A 647 -37.26 3.59 8.84
C LYS A 647 -37.40 5.07 8.53
N ARG A 648 -37.37 5.93 9.56
CA ARG A 648 -37.41 7.40 9.41
C ARG A 648 -36.27 7.90 8.53
N PHE A 649 -35.05 7.40 8.78
CA PHE A 649 -33.87 7.76 8.03
C PHE A 649 -33.94 7.27 6.56
N GLN A 650 -34.45 6.06 6.33
CA GLN A 650 -34.72 5.54 4.99
C GLN A 650 -35.73 6.41 4.23
N ASP A 651 -36.81 6.84 4.87
CA ASP A 651 -37.84 7.67 4.26
C ASP A 651 -37.31 9.07 3.93
N PHE A 652 -36.53 9.67 4.84
CA PHE A 652 -35.81 10.91 4.59
C PHE A 652 -34.85 10.79 3.39
N LEU A 653 -34.04 9.73 3.33
CA LEU A 653 -33.12 9.53 2.21
C LEU A 653 -33.83 9.27 0.89
N LYS A 654 -34.96 8.55 0.87
CA LYS A 654 -35.78 8.41 -0.36
C LYS A 654 -36.26 9.77 -0.86
N LEU A 655 -36.71 10.64 0.05
CA LEU A 655 -37.10 12.01 -0.30
C LEU A 655 -35.90 12.78 -0.85
N ALA A 656 -34.77 12.80 -0.16
CA ALA A 656 -33.56 13.49 -0.59
C ALA A 656 -33.04 12.98 -1.95
N GLN A 657 -33.07 11.67 -2.19
CA GLN A 657 -32.69 11.04 -3.46
C GLN A 657 -33.66 11.39 -4.58
N SER A 658 -34.98 11.43 -4.32
CA SER A 658 -35.98 11.84 -5.31
C SER A 658 -35.85 13.31 -5.74
N LYS A 659 -35.34 14.16 -4.84
CA LYS A 659 -35.11 15.58 -5.10
C LYS A 659 -33.66 15.87 -5.54
N ASN A 660 -32.76 14.88 -5.43
CA ASN A 660 -31.32 15.00 -5.62
C ASN A 660 -30.69 16.15 -4.82
N TRP A 661 -31.14 16.32 -3.58
CA TRP A 661 -30.71 17.39 -2.68
C TRP A 661 -29.23 17.32 -2.31
N VAL A 662 -28.69 18.46 -1.89
CA VAL A 662 -27.42 18.50 -1.16
C VAL A 662 -27.69 18.30 0.32
N LEU A 663 -27.01 17.32 0.91
CA LEU A 663 -27.00 17.09 2.35
C LEU A 663 -25.67 17.61 2.95
N GLY A 664 -25.77 18.47 3.94
CA GLY A 664 -24.67 18.82 4.84
C GLY A 664 -24.53 17.81 5.98
N GLY A 665 -23.39 17.79 6.66
CA GLY A 665 -23.15 16.94 7.81
C GLY A 665 -22.57 17.75 8.95
N ALA A 666 -23.36 17.89 10.03
CA ALA A 666 -23.08 18.81 11.11
C ALA A 666 -22.74 18.08 12.41
N MET A 667 -21.48 17.68 12.53
CA MET A 667 -20.96 16.94 13.68
C MET A 667 -20.27 17.84 14.72
N THR A 668 -19.38 18.73 14.29
CA THR A 668 -18.48 19.45 15.21
C THR A 668 -19.16 20.62 15.89
N ASP A 669 -19.30 20.55 17.21
CA ASP A 669 -19.71 21.66 18.07
C ASP A 669 -18.60 22.69 18.30
N VAL A 670 -18.93 23.83 18.93
CA VAL A 670 -17.94 24.84 19.35
C VAL A 670 -17.05 24.36 20.52
N LYS A 671 -17.57 23.43 21.34
CA LYS A 671 -16.87 22.58 22.34
C LYS A 671 -16.33 23.24 23.62
N GLY A 672 -16.39 24.56 23.77
CA GLY A 672 -16.04 25.20 25.05
C GLY A 672 -14.68 24.82 25.65
N ASP A 673 -14.63 24.49 26.93
CA ASP A 673 -13.44 23.91 27.55
C ASP A 673 -13.27 22.46 27.05
N ARG A 674 -12.18 22.22 26.30
CA ARG A 674 -11.89 20.91 25.69
C ARG A 674 -11.58 19.81 26.72
N SER A 675 -11.37 20.16 27.99
CA SER A 675 -11.12 19.20 29.07
C SER A 675 -12.40 18.68 29.74
N LEU A 676 -13.55 19.27 29.44
CA LEU A 676 -14.83 18.98 30.07
C LEU A 676 -15.79 18.27 29.10
N ASN A 677 -16.62 17.38 29.64
CA ASN A 677 -17.74 16.78 28.89
C ASN A 677 -18.85 17.82 28.63
N PRO A 678 -19.78 17.58 27.69
CA PRO A 678 -20.87 18.52 27.38
C PRO A 678 -21.71 18.96 28.59
N SER A 679 -22.14 18.02 29.43
CA SER A 679 -22.90 18.30 30.67
C SER A 679 -22.12 19.08 31.74
N GLN A 680 -20.81 19.24 31.57
CA GLN A 680 -19.92 19.93 32.50
C GLN A 680 -19.50 21.32 32.03
N GLN A 681 -19.88 21.71 30.81
CA GLN A 681 -19.61 23.05 30.30
C GLN A 681 -20.38 24.10 31.12
N GLU A 682 -19.76 25.26 31.33
CA GLU A 682 -20.42 26.39 32.02
C GLU A 682 -21.66 26.86 31.24
N ASP A 683 -21.50 26.99 29.91
CA ASP A 683 -22.61 27.21 28.99
C ASP A 683 -23.00 25.87 28.33
N PRO A 684 -24.21 25.35 28.58
CA PRO A 684 -24.66 24.08 28.01
C PRO A 684 -24.86 24.15 26.49
N ASP A 685 -24.92 25.34 25.89
CA ASP A 685 -25.16 25.51 24.46
C ASP A 685 -23.85 25.47 23.63
N LEU A 686 -22.70 25.27 24.28
CA LEU A 686 -21.39 25.02 23.63
C LEU A 686 -21.35 23.67 22.89
N PHE A 687 -22.33 22.80 23.14
CA PHE A 687 -22.66 21.62 22.35
C PHE A 687 -24.14 21.70 21.98
N VAL A 688 -24.49 21.31 20.75
CA VAL A 688 -25.91 21.24 20.39
C VAL A 688 -26.61 20.18 21.22
N ARG A 689 -27.74 20.56 21.81
CA ARG A 689 -28.56 19.70 22.68
C ARG A 689 -30.03 19.81 22.35
N VAL A 690 -30.79 18.85 22.85
CA VAL A 690 -32.24 18.90 22.94
C VAL A 690 -32.61 19.81 24.12
N ALA A 691 -33.05 21.04 23.81
CA ALA A 691 -33.52 21.98 24.81
C ALA A 691 -34.92 21.62 25.33
N GLU A 692 -35.75 21.03 24.48
CA GLU A 692 -37.09 20.59 24.82
C GLU A 692 -37.48 19.35 24.00
N ARG A 693 -38.13 18.36 24.62
CA ARG A 693 -38.80 17.24 23.94
C ARG A 693 -40.30 17.49 23.95
N LYS A 694 -40.93 17.55 22.78
CA LYS A 694 -42.36 17.79 22.64
C LYS A 694 -43.17 16.51 22.86
N PRO A 695 -44.42 16.60 23.36
CA PRO A 695 -45.29 15.43 23.55
C PRO A 695 -45.54 14.61 22.28
N ASN A 696 -45.47 15.23 21.09
CA ASN A 696 -45.63 14.55 19.80
C ASN A 696 -44.37 13.81 19.33
N GLY A 697 -43.30 13.78 20.13
CA GLY A 697 -42.03 13.14 19.79
C GLY A 697 -41.06 14.01 18.99
N GLY A 698 -41.43 15.25 18.66
CA GLY A 698 -40.49 16.23 18.10
C GLY A 698 -39.55 16.81 19.16
N ILE A 699 -38.49 17.47 18.72
CA ILE A 699 -37.45 18.03 19.59
C ILE A 699 -37.18 19.50 19.23
N VAL A 700 -36.69 20.28 20.19
CA VAL A 700 -36.20 21.65 19.98
C VAL A 700 -34.71 21.65 20.23
N LEU A 701 -33.93 22.10 19.25
CA LEU A 701 -32.47 22.14 19.30
C LEU A 701 -31.97 23.52 19.69
N ARG A 702 -30.96 23.55 20.56
CA ARG A 702 -30.21 24.77 20.89
C ARG A 702 -28.71 24.49 20.93
N GLY A 703 -27.92 25.45 20.47
CA GLY A 703 -26.45 25.40 20.51
C GLY A 703 -25.81 25.82 19.19
N CYS A 704 -24.57 25.40 18.94
CA CYS A 704 -23.84 25.83 17.76
C CYS A 704 -22.91 24.74 17.18
N LYS A 705 -22.97 24.57 15.85
CA LYS A 705 -22.03 23.76 15.07
C LYS A 705 -21.01 24.65 14.36
N ALA A 706 -19.73 24.35 14.51
CA ALA A 706 -18.62 25.12 13.96
C ALA A 706 -18.02 24.46 12.70
N HIS A 707 -17.38 25.27 11.86
CA HIS A 707 -16.65 24.81 10.66
C HIS A 707 -17.52 23.98 9.70
N GLN A 708 -18.77 24.40 9.52
CA GLN A 708 -19.75 23.66 8.73
C GLN A 708 -19.56 23.93 7.25
N THR A 709 -18.91 22.98 6.58
CA THR A 709 -18.55 23.08 5.16
C THR A 709 -19.77 23.05 4.26
N GLY A 710 -19.96 24.08 3.43
CA GLY A 710 -21.02 24.14 2.42
C GLY A 710 -22.45 24.15 2.97
N ASN A 711 -22.65 24.54 4.23
CA ASN A 711 -23.98 24.51 4.85
C ASN A 711 -24.97 25.48 4.17
N LEU A 712 -24.54 26.68 3.72
CA LEU A 712 -25.44 27.56 2.95
C LEU A 712 -25.83 26.93 1.61
N ASN A 713 -24.91 26.20 0.99
CA ASN A 713 -25.13 25.56 -0.31
C ASN A 713 -25.88 24.21 -0.17
N SER A 714 -26.22 23.79 1.05
CA SER A 714 -26.97 22.56 1.32
C SER A 714 -28.47 22.81 1.31
N HIS A 715 -29.28 21.78 1.10
CA HIS A 715 -30.75 21.86 1.25
C HIS A 715 -31.17 21.42 2.65
N TRP A 716 -30.50 20.39 3.16
CA TRP A 716 -30.70 19.85 4.50
C TRP A 716 -29.34 19.61 5.14
N MET A 717 -29.28 19.57 6.46
CA MET A 717 -28.11 19.12 7.21
C MET A 717 -28.47 17.94 8.11
N ILE A 718 -27.60 16.93 8.15
CA ILE A 718 -27.67 15.84 9.11
C ILE A 718 -26.86 16.26 10.34
N LEU A 719 -27.54 16.65 11.41
CA LEU A 719 -26.93 16.98 12.69
C LEU A 719 -26.54 15.71 13.41
N MET A 720 -25.34 15.66 13.98
CA MET A 720 -24.80 14.51 14.69
C MET A 720 -24.06 14.94 15.97
N PRO A 721 -23.95 14.07 16.99
CA PRO A 721 -23.09 14.31 18.14
C PRO A 721 -21.60 14.26 17.74
N GLY A 722 -20.79 15.16 18.31
CA GLY A 722 -19.37 15.32 17.96
C GLY A 722 -18.37 14.44 18.71
N SER A 723 -18.81 13.71 19.73
CA SER A 723 -17.96 12.90 20.61
C SER A 723 -18.72 11.73 21.23
N LYS A 724 -17.99 10.86 21.94
CA LYS A 724 -18.62 9.93 22.88
C LYS A 724 -19.34 10.74 23.96
N MET A 725 -20.58 10.35 24.25
CA MET A 725 -21.40 10.90 25.32
C MET A 725 -21.46 9.93 26.50
N ASP A 726 -21.41 10.44 27.72
CA ASP A 726 -21.68 9.66 28.93
C ASP A 726 -23.19 9.76 29.30
N PRO A 727 -23.71 8.96 30.24
CA PRO A 727 -25.14 8.99 30.58
C PRO A 727 -25.67 10.36 31.04
N ALA A 728 -24.80 11.20 31.63
CA ALA A 728 -25.14 12.58 31.99
C ALA A 728 -25.31 13.51 30.78
N ASP A 729 -24.74 13.14 29.63
CA ASP A 729 -24.77 13.92 28.39
C ASP A 729 -25.94 13.49 27.48
N LYS A 730 -27.00 12.89 28.04
CA LYS A 730 -28.14 12.35 27.29
C LYS A 730 -28.77 13.36 26.33
N ASP A 731 -28.89 14.62 26.73
CA ASP A 731 -29.50 15.68 25.91
C ASP A 731 -28.64 16.10 24.70
N TYR A 732 -27.35 15.74 24.69
CA TYR A 732 -26.42 15.99 23.59
C TYR A 732 -26.31 14.79 22.63
N ALA A 733 -26.84 13.63 23.01
CA ALA A 733 -26.88 12.42 22.18
C ALA A 733 -28.06 12.49 21.20
N VAL A 734 -27.99 13.44 20.26
CA VAL A 734 -29.06 13.72 19.29
C VAL A 734 -28.54 13.69 17.87
N SER A 735 -29.28 13.03 16.98
CA SER A 735 -29.04 13.04 15.53
C SER A 735 -30.35 13.21 14.79
N CYS A 736 -30.38 14.13 13.81
CA CYS A 736 -31.59 14.47 13.07
C CYS A 736 -31.27 15.16 11.73
N ALA A 737 -32.26 15.24 10.84
CA ALA A 737 -32.19 16.08 9.65
C ALA A 737 -32.90 17.41 9.89
N VAL A 738 -32.24 18.52 9.54
CA VAL A 738 -32.76 19.88 9.69
C VAL A 738 -32.71 20.59 8.32
N PRO A 739 -33.81 21.18 7.83
CA PRO A 739 -33.75 22.06 6.66
C PRO A 739 -32.80 23.23 6.93
N VAL A 740 -32.02 23.65 5.94
CA VAL A 740 -31.09 24.79 6.16
C VAL A 740 -31.81 26.12 6.38
N ASP A 741 -33.06 26.21 5.91
CA ASP A 741 -33.96 27.35 6.06
C ASP A 741 -34.92 27.20 7.25
N ALA A 742 -34.68 26.25 8.15
CA ALA A 742 -35.52 26.09 9.33
C ALA A 742 -35.49 27.37 10.19
N PRO A 743 -36.66 27.85 10.68
CA PRO A 743 -36.72 29.00 11.58
C PRO A 743 -35.84 28.80 12.82
N GLY A 744 -35.15 29.86 13.22
CA GLY A 744 -34.21 29.83 14.35
C GLY A 744 -32.77 29.49 13.99
N ILE A 745 -32.44 29.30 12.70
CA ILE A 745 -31.05 29.13 12.27
C ILE A 745 -30.42 30.47 11.90
N THR A 746 -29.24 30.76 12.48
CA THR A 746 -28.39 31.88 12.07
C THR A 746 -27.04 31.34 11.58
N TYR A 747 -26.59 31.80 10.42
CA TYR A 747 -25.29 31.46 9.86
C TYR A 747 -24.32 32.63 10.01
N VAL A 748 -23.19 32.40 10.66
CA VAL A 748 -22.06 33.33 10.64
C VAL A 748 -21.00 32.79 9.70
N TYR A 749 -20.73 33.51 8.62
CA TYR A 749 -19.79 33.09 7.60
C TYR A 749 -18.35 33.11 8.14
N GLY A 750 -17.63 32.01 7.95
CA GLY A 750 -16.23 31.89 8.34
C GLY A 750 -15.32 32.50 7.28
N ARG A 751 -14.30 33.25 7.71
CA ARG A 751 -13.32 33.83 6.78
C ARG A 751 -12.32 32.77 6.31
N GLN A 752 -12.18 32.55 5.01
CA GLN A 752 -11.06 31.84 4.41
C GLN A 752 -9.93 32.81 4.00
N SER A 753 -8.75 32.25 3.75
CA SER A 753 -7.61 33.02 3.24
C SER A 753 -7.96 33.65 1.89
N CYS A 754 -7.72 34.95 1.75
CA CYS A 754 -7.91 35.70 0.51
C CYS A 754 -9.37 35.88 0.03
N ASP A 755 -10.41 35.58 0.81
CA ASP A 755 -11.82 35.80 0.40
C ASP A 755 -12.10 37.20 -0.14
N LEU A 756 -11.48 38.23 0.45
CA LEU A 756 -11.62 39.61 0.00
C LEU A 756 -11.14 39.86 -1.43
N ARG A 757 -10.22 39.03 -1.95
CA ARG A 757 -9.76 39.12 -3.34
C ARG A 757 -10.89 38.86 -4.33
N ALA A 758 -11.92 38.09 -3.95
CA ALA A 758 -13.09 37.87 -4.80
C ALA A 758 -13.94 39.13 -5.01
N MET A 759 -13.75 40.16 -4.18
CA MET A 759 -14.41 41.47 -4.31
C MET A 759 -13.56 42.48 -5.10
N GLU A 760 -12.30 42.16 -5.39
CA GLU A 760 -11.39 43.02 -6.15
C GLU A 760 -11.62 42.84 -7.66
N PRO A 761 -11.35 43.86 -8.49
CA PRO A 761 -11.49 43.73 -9.93
C PRO A 761 -10.45 42.77 -10.51
N GLY A 762 -10.92 41.81 -11.32
CA GLY A 762 -10.08 40.85 -12.03
C GLY A 762 -9.88 39.53 -11.28
N ASP A 763 -9.36 38.54 -12.01
CA ASP A 763 -9.42 37.12 -11.58
C ASP A 763 -8.04 36.53 -11.28
N ILE A 764 -6.95 37.23 -11.62
CA ILE A 764 -5.58 36.70 -11.53
C ILE A 764 -5.16 36.50 -10.07
N ASP A 765 -5.33 37.52 -9.23
CA ASP A 765 -4.84 37.53 -7.84
C ASP A 765 -5.64 36.59 -6.91
N GLN A 766 -6.85 36.20 -7.34
CA GLN A 766 -7.66 35.18 -6.67
C GLN A 766 -7.04 33.78 -6.83
N GLY A 767 -6.18 33.59 -7.83
CA GLY A 767 -5.63 32.30 -8.22
C GLY A 767 -6.69 31.38 -8.84
N ASN A 768 -7.60 30.90 -8.01
CA ASN A 768 -8.77 30.13 -8.45
C ASN A 768 -10.05 30.97 -8.31
N ALA A 769 -10.30 31.84 -9.29
CA ALA A 769 -11.47 32.73 -9.28
C ALA A 769 -12.82 32.00 -9.45
N LYS A 770 -12.82 30.77 -9.99
CA LYS A 770 -14.05 30.04 -10.32
C LYS A 770 -14.56 29.16 -9.19
N PHE A 771 -13.67 28.68 -8.33
CA PHE A 771 -13.98 27.65 -7.35
C PHE A 771 -13.34 27.95 -5.99
N GLY A 772 -14.14 27.87 -4.94
CA GLY A 772 -13.72 28.14 -3.56
C GLY A 772 -14.37 27.22 -2.54
N GLY A 773 -13.89 27.26 -1.30
CA GLY A 773 -14.50 26.57 -0.17
C GLY A 773 -15.54 27.45 0.53
N GLN A 774 -16.19 26.90 1.55
CA GLN A 774 -17.11 27.67 2.39
C GLN A 774 -17.26 26.97 3.72
N GLU A 775 -17.09 27.70 4.83
CA GLU A 775 -17.49 27.24 6.15
C GLU A 775 -18.37 28.26 6.86
N THR A 776 -19.33 27.77 7.65
CA THR A 776 -20.12 28.62 8.54
C THR A 776 -20.06 28.12 9.96
N MET A 777 -20.24 29.04 10.89
CA MET A 777 -20.73 28.72 12.22
C MET A 777 -22.27 28.76 12.13
N THR A 778 -22.91 27.63 12.43
CA THR A 778 -24.37 27.46 12.36
C THR A 778 -24.94 27.44 13.77
N ILE A 779 -25.69 28.48 14.11
CA ILE A 779 -26.30 28.69 15.42
C ILE A 779 -27.76 28.24 15.36
N PHE A 780 -28.19 27.47 16.36
CA PHE A 780 -29.56 26.98 16.53
C PHE A 780 -30.20 27.72 17.71
N GLU A 781 -31.14 28.60 17.41
CA GLU A 781 -31.95 29.38 18.35
C GLU A 781 -33.35 28.74 18.45
N ASP A 782 -33.48 27.67 19.24
CA ASP A 782 -34.73 26.91 19.43
C ASP A 782 -35.35 26.37 18.15
N VAL A 783 -34.57 25.62 17.38
CA VAL A 783 -34.99 25.05 16.11
C VAL A 783 -35.82 23.78 16.35
N TYR A 784 -37.09 23.81 15.94
CA TYR A 784 -37.97 22.65 16.03
C TYR A 784 -37.67 21.62 14.94
N VAL A 785 -37.57 20.35 15.34
CA VAL A 785 -37.42 19.20 14.45
C VAL A 785 -38.58 18.22 14.68
N PRO A 786 -39.37 17.90 13.65
CA PRO A 786 -40.48 16.97 13.78
C PRO A 786 -39.98 15.52 13.93
N PRO A 787 -40.78 14.63 14.54
CA PRO A 787 -40.35 13.28 14.93
C PRO A 787 -39.82 12.43 13.77
N GLU A 788 -40.38 12.60 12.55
CA GLU A 788 -39.98 11.88 11.35
C GLU A 788 -38.54 12.18 10.89
N TYR A 789 -37.95 13.29 11.35
CA TYR A 789 -36.56 13.65 11.06
C TYR A 789 -35.61 13.45 12.25
N VAL A 790 -36.08 12.85 13.35
CA VAL A 790 -35.25 12.47 14.50
C VAL A 790 -34.77 11.03 14.35
N PHE A 791 -33.45 10.84 14.42
CA PHE A 791 -32.75 9.57 14.15
C PHE A 791 -31.93 9.03 15.33
N MET A 792 -31.83 9.81 16.42
CA MET A 792 -31.26 9.45 17.72
C MET A 792 -31.71 10.51 18.72
N ASP A 793 -32.19 10.12 19.90
CA ASP A 793 -32.59 11.01 20.99
C ASP A 793 -32.30 10.37 22.37
N GLY A 794 -31.04 10.49 22.81
CA GLY A 794 -30.61 10.08 24.13
C GLY A 794 -29.95 8.71 24.22
N GLU A 795 -29.79 7.97 23.10
CA GLU A 795 -29.08 6.70 23.06
C GLU A 795 -27.54 6.89 23.07
N VAL A 796 -27.02 7.37 24.20
CA VAL A 796 -25.59 7.72 24.41
C VAL A 796 -24.62 6.62 23.98
N ASP A 797 -25.01 5.35 24.12
CA ASP A 797 -24.22 4.16 23.77
C ASP A 797 -23.77 4.14 22.29
N PHE A 798 -24.54 4.80 21.41
CA PHE A 798 -24.29 4.80 19.96
C PHE A 798 -23.57 6.04 19.45
N THR A 799 -23.35 7.05 20.29
CA THR A 799 -22.66 8.29 19.91
C THR A 799 -21.23 8.04 19.44
N GLN A 800 -20.48 7.19 20.15
CA GLN A 800 -19.12 6.82 19.76
C GLN A 800 -19.10 6.03 18.44
N ILE A 801 -20.04 5.09 18.25
CA ILE A 801 -20.12 4.28 17.02
C ILE A 801 -20.42 5.16 15.81
N LEU A 802 -21.34 6.12 15.96
CA LEU A 802 -21.66 7.08 14.91
C LEU A 802 -20.41 7.90 14.51
N VAL A 803 -19.70 8.45 15.50
CA VAL A 803 -18.46 9.21 15.26
C VAL A 803 -17.38 8.33 14.61
N GLU A 804 -17.20 7.10 15.07
CA GLU A 804 -16.24 6.16 14.50
C GLU A 804 -16.56 5.86 13.03
N ARG A 805 -17.82 5.53 12.71
CA ARG A 805 -18.26 5.23 11.34
C ARG A 805 -18.11 6.43 10.43
N PHE A 806 -18.64 7.59 10.83
CA PHE A 806 -18.50 8.83 10.06
C PHE A 806 -17.03 9.16 9.79
N THR A 807 -16.19 9.13 10.83
CA THR A 807 -14.76 9.44 10.66
C THR A 807 -14.02 8.40 9.83
N ALA A 808 -14.44 7.12 9.85
CA ALA A 808 -13.88 6.10 8.97
C ALA A 808 -14.18 6.38 7.49
N TYR A 809 -15.42 6.75 7.16
CA TYR A 809 -15.80 7.16 5.80
C TYR A 809 -15.06 8.42 5.36
N HIS A 810 -14.90 9.41 6.24
CA HIS A 810 -14.36 10.72 5.90
C HIS A 810 -12.82 10.75 5.83
N ARG A 811 -12.10 9.98 6.67
CA ARG A 811 -10.63 10.04 6.79
C ARG A 811 -9.86 9.55 5.56
N ARG A 812 -10.42 8.62 4.79
CA ARG A 812 -9.77 8.10 3.57
C ARG A 812 -9.54 9.17 2.48
N ARG A 813 -10.16 10.34 2.62
CA ARG A 813 -10.09 11.46 1.68
C ARG A 813 -8.79 12.27 1.79
N GLY A 814 -8.05 12.16 2.89
CA GLY A 814 -6.75 12.85 3.05
C GLY A 814 -5.67 12.43 2.06
N LEU A 815 -5.94 11.41 1.22
CA LEU A 815 -5.10 10.93 0.12
C LEU A 815 -5.53 11.47 -1.26
N VAL A 816 -6.64 12.23 -1.33
CA VAL A 816 -7.29 12.64 -2.59
C VAL A 816 -7.07 14.12 -2.92
N TYR A 817 -6.82 14.96 -1.91
CA TYR A 817 -6.48 16.37 -2.07
C TYR A 817 -4.98 16.59 -2.28
#